data_AF-A0A973TXM6-F1
#
_entry.id   AF-A0A973TXM6-F1
#
_cell.length_a   1.000
_cell.length_b   1.000
_cell.length_c   1.000
_cell.angle_alpha   90.00
_cell.angle_beta   90.00
_cell.angle_gamma   90.00
#
_symmetry.space_group_name_H-M   'P 1'
#
loop_
_entity.id
_entity.type
_entity.pdbx_description
1 polymer ?
#
loop_
_entity_poly.entity_id
_entity_poly.type
_entity_poly.pdbx_seq_one_letter_code
_entity_poly.pdbx_strand_id
1 'polypeptide(L)'
;PLDAAGVAALASLRASSKAADTVGQFGVGFAAVLAVTDEPRVVSRSGAVAFSASRTREAVPSLASARGGDVPVLRLVWPSDEADLPDGFDTEVRLPLKVDGDALLAEFAEQVPDLLLALPGVRRVEVGSEAWERSEADGVVVLTGPGGTQRWLVHRVGGELPASLVAGVESRPHWSACWAWPMDEPLSGDVLHAPTPTDEKLSLPARLIATLPVEPSRRRVLAGSAASFVLEQAALAYPELVAALPAVERTSLVPLPGFPLSEVDDRLRTGVLAALRTASWLPLADGEWAAPTAAKVLDLASFELVELLEDVIPGLLDYELTLPQHAKALAALEVPRLGVSEVVAALAGVGGDPTWWHQVYDALSPVADVDSTAREEMGSLPVPLVDGRVVSSPRGVLVGTDSELFSVPGLRIAHPEAAHPLLLRLGATEAGPAELLDSDAVREAVHRSLDDPALDGPELVRTVLRLVSRAGGRPWLAELALPSADGEWRRADELVLPDSALLSVLEPDAPFGVLDPSVASEWPRSVLVDVGVIDGFTVVEDDSPTEPDHDLADEGYWWDAFEVPPTRVLGIRDLDLVARDKWPEALAMMAADPVAWRAVSEPDGYTGWWLARYATVDGVPLGSWRLPDADGLEGLYDVVPSIGLPPHVLAAAGVRTSLSVVDSDDVTDLIARLGDPARKLSDALVLRVHGLLAEVADSVSVEPPDRVRVLTGAAEPADDVLVLDLPWLLGVLPPAQVLASSGAAAELAELLALPLASEEVSGGVVGEGDEVIWSELGAVRLACDLLGVGLPDGSLVVHDELVVAAEGGEHSVSWWVDGGSVVHAADTPEGLARALAWTTGRWEDRHTFAALIADPTPAVLLG
;
A
#
# COMPACT_ATOMS: atom_id res chain seq x y z
N PRO A 1 -41.40 36.31 72.31
CA PRO A 1 -41.36 37.32 73.41
C PRO A 1 -40.09 37.13 74.28
N LEU A 2 -39.54 38.23 74.80
CA LEU A 2 -38.33 38.28 75.63
C LEU A 2 -38.60 37.83 77.08
N ASP A 3 -37.99 36.74 77.53
CA ASP A 3 -38.10 36.26 78.91
C ASP A 3 -36.91 36.71 79.78
N ALA A 4 -36.96 36.43 81.09
CA ALA A 4 -35.89 36.77 82.02
C ALA A 4 -34.54 36.13 81.64
N ALA A 5 -34.56 34.91 81.08
CA ALA A 5 -33.36 34.24 80.57
C ALA A 5 -32.78 34.98 79.34
N GLY A 6 -33.63 35.49 78.47
CA GLY A 6 -33.27 36.32 77.32
C GLY A 6 -32.64 37.65 77.73
N VAL A 7 -33.19 38.31 78.75
CA VAL A 7 -32.58 39.53 79.34
C VAL A 7 -31.20 39.21 79.93
N ALA A 8 -31.08 38.13 80.70
CA ALA A 8 -29.81 37.69 81.25
C ALA A 8 -28.78 37.36 80.15
N ALA A 9 -29.21 36.76 79.05
CA ALA A 9 -28.37 36.46 77.90
C ALA A 9 -27.89 37.74 77.17
N LEU A 10 -28.80 38.70 76.94
CA LEU A 10 -28.44 40.03 76.42
C LEU A 10 -27.41 40.74 77.32
N ALA A 11 -27.51 40.58 78.64
CA ALA A 11 -26.66 41.28 79.60
C ALA A 11 -25.32 40.61 79.91
N SER A 12 -25.18 39.31 79.68
CA SER A 12 -24.04 38.53 80.19
C SER A 12 -22.92 38.29 79.19
N LEU A 13 -23.10 38.57 77.88
CA LEU A 13 -22.13 38.30 76.80
C LEU A 13 -21.50 36.88 76.88
N ARG A 14 -22.17 35.94 77.56
CA ARG A 14 -21.78 34.53 77.73
C ARG A 14 -23.02 33.66 77.53
N ALA A 15 -22.77 32.47 76.98
CA ALA A 15 -23.72 31.52 76.43
C ALA A 15 -25.07 31.41 77.16
N SER A 16 -26.14 31.44 76.36
CA SER A 16 -27.55 31.30 76.75
C SER A 16 -27.90 29.88 77.24
N SER A 17 -28.95 29.76 78.05
CA SER A 17 -29.53 28.52 78.59
C SER A 17 -30.66 27.90 77.75
N LYS A 18 -30.81 28.23 76.45
CA LYS A 18 -31.81 27.61 75.57
C LYS A 18 -31.27 26.33 74.89
N ALA A 19 -32.13 25.32 74.82
CA ALA A 19 -31.85 24.04 74.16
C ALA A 19 -31.62 24.21 72.64
N ALA A 20 -30.90 23.25 72.05
CA ALA A 20 -30.15 23.33 70.80
C ALA A 20 -30.92 23.69 69.51
N ASP A 21 -32.25 23.76 69.52
CA ASP A 21 -33.08 23.92 68.31
C ASP A 21 -33.61 25.35 68.05
N THR A 22 -33.07 26.38 68.72
CA THR A 22 -33.47 27.79 68.45
C THR A 22 -32.28 28.68 68.11
N VAL A 23 -32.38 29.38 66.99
CA VAL A 23 -31.35 30.30 66.49
C VAL A 23 -31.10 31.44 67.49
N GLY A 24 -29.85 31.54 67.97
CA GLY A 24 -29.31 32.74 68.63
C GLY A 24 -28.76 32.50 70.04
N GLN A 25 -27.44 32.48 70.21
CA GLN A 25 -26.83 32.83 71.49
C GLN A 25 -27.01 34.33 71.68
N PHE A 26 -28.10 34.74 72.34
CA PHE A 26 -28.29 36.12 72.77
C PHE A 26 -27.09 36.54 73.62
N GLY A 27 -26.42 37.62 73.20
CA GLY A 27 -25.24 38.16 73.86
C GLY A 27 -24.29 38.83 72.88
N VAL A 28 -23.66 38.07 71.97
CA VAL A 28 -22.56 38.58 71.14
C VAL A 28 -23.04 39.38 69.92
N GLY A 29 -24.14 38.97 69.28
CA GLY A 29 -24.70 39.67 68.12
C GLY A 29 -25.42 40.97 68.46
N PHE A 30 -26.09 41.04 69.62
CA PHE A 30 -26.79 42.26 70.05
C PHE A 30 -25.82 43.39 70.39
N ALA A 31 -24.58 43.09 70.77
CA ALA A 31 -23.55 44.11 71.00
C ALA A 31 -23.27 44.99 69.77
N ALA A 32 -23.55 44.50 68.56
CA ALA A 32 -23.40 45.28 67.33
C ALA A 32 -24.29 46.53 67.31
N VAL A 33 -25.42 46.56 68.04
CA VAL A 33 -26.27 47.77 68.10
C VAL A 33 -25.55 48.96 68.72
N LEU A 34 -24.51 48.73 69.53
CA LEU A 34 -23.71 49.81 70.13
C LEU A 34 -22.88 50.60 69.11
N ALA A 35 -22.73 50.08 67.89
CA ALA A 35 -22.16 50.84 66.78
C ALA A 35 -23.07 52.01 66.38
N VAL A 36 -24.39 51.86 66.54
CA VAL A 36 -25.39 52.81 66.04
C VAL A 36 -26.20 53.51 67.13
N THR A 37 -26.15 53.06 68.39
CA THR A 37 -26.81 53.71 69.53
C THR A 37 -26.03 53.54 70.83
N ASP A 38 -26.19 54.47 71.77
CA ASP A 38 -25.65 54.34 73.13
C ASP A 38 -26.72 53.95 74.17
N GLU A 39 -27.99 53.90 73.77
CA GLU A 39 -29.13 53.66 74.68
C GLU A 39 -30.19 52.71 74.08
N PRO A 40 -29.82 51.46 73.70
CA PRO A 40 -30.77 50.53 73.09
C PRO A 40 -31.85 50.10 74.09
N ARG A 41 -33.08 49.95 73.60
CA ARG A 41 -34.24 49.51 74.39
C ARG A 41 -34.90 48.32 73.72
N VAL A 42 -35.41 47.40 74.52
CA VAL A 42 -36.14 46.22 74.04
C VAL A 42 -37.48 46.18 74.73
N VAL A 43 -38.55 46.30 73.95
CA VAL A 43 -39.95 46.22 74.39
C VAL A 43 -40.48 44.85 73.97
N SER A 44 -41.17 44.14 74.85
CA SER A 44 -41.74 42.82 74.59
C SER A 44 -43.05 42.66 75.35
N ARG A 45 -43.92 41.73 74.93
CA ARG A 45 -45.21 41.45 75.61
C ARG A 45 -45.08 41.13 77.10
N SER A 46 -43.91 40.66 77.51
CA SER A 46 -43.52 40.25 78.86
C SER A 46 -42.88 41.37 79.71
N GLY A 47 -42.64 42.55 79.14
CA GLY A 47 -42.00 43.69 79.78
C GLY A 47 -40.95 44.37 78.89
N ALA A 48 -40.48 45.54 79.33
CA ALA A 48 -39.46 46.31 78.63
C ALA A 48 -38.20 46.55 79.46
N VAL A 49 -37.06 46.53 78.79
CA VAL A 49 -35.74 46.79 79.38
C VAL A 49 -34.98 47.82 78.56
N ALA A 50 -34.19 48.64 79.24
CA ALA A 50 -33.32 49.62 78.62
C ALA A 50 -31.87 49.40 79.04
N PHE A 51 -30.96 49.72 78.13
CA PHE A 51 -29.53 49.90 78.39
C PHE A 51 -29.19 51.36 78.11
N SER A 52 -28.21 51.92 78.82
CA SER A 52 -27.83 53.32 78.63
C SER A 52 -26.41 53.56 79.08
N ALA A 53 -25.57 54.06 78.16
CA ALA A 53 -24.19 54.43 78.49
C ALA A 53 -24.12 55.50 79.59
N SER A 54 -25.07 56.45 79.60
CA SER A 54 -25.14 57.51 80.61
C SER A 54 -25.44 56.94 81.99
N ARG A 55 -26.49 56.11 82.11
CA ARG A 55 -26.85 55.45 83.37
C ARG A 55 -25.79 54.45 83.84
N THR A 56 -25.10 53.76 82.92
CA THR A 56 -23.97 52.88 83.28
C THR A 56 -22.84 53.70 83.88
N ARG A 57 -22.48 54.86 83.31
CA ARG A 57 -21.44 55.75 83.85
C ARG A 57 -21.77 56.24 85.25
N GLU A 58 -23.02 56.60 85.50
CA GLU A 58 -23.50 57.05 86.81
C GLU A 58 -23.48 55.94 87.87
N ALA A 59 -23.83 54.71 87.48
CA ALA A 59 -23.86 53.56 88.39
C ALA A 59 -22.46 53.03 88.76
N VAL A 60 -21.47 53.20 87.89
CA VAL A 60 -20.08 52.73 88.10
C VAL A 60 -19.03 53.83 87.80
N PRO A 61 -19.02 54.95 88.54
CA PRO A 61 -18.19 56.12 88.23
C PRO A 61 -16.68 55.85 88.31
N SER A 62 -16.26 54.94 89.20
CA SER A 62 -14.85 54.52 89.32
C SER A 62 -14.36 53.75 88.09
N LEU A 63 -15.19 52.85 87.53
CA LEU A 63 -14.87 52.10 86.31
C LEU A 63 -14.85 53.03 85.08
N ALA A 64 -15.82 53.93 84.98
CA ALA A 64 -15.90 54.91 83.90
C ALA A 64 -14.65 55.80 83.87
N SER A 65 -14.21 56.31 85.04
CA SER A 65 -13.00 57.12 85.12
C SER A 65 -11.73 56.34 84.75
N ALA A 66 -11.62 55.08 85.14
CA ALA A 66 -10.45 54.24 84.83
C ALA A 66 -10.34 53.89 83.33
N ARG A 67 -11.46 53.95 82.59
CA ARG A 67 -11.55 53.62 81.16
C ARG A 67 -11.75 54.85 80.26
N GLY A 68 -11.44 56.05 80.75
CA GLY A 68 -11.54 57.27 79.93
C GLY A 68 -12.96 57.64 79.49
N GLY A 69 -13.98 57.19 80.23
CA GLY A 69 -15.40 57.41 79.90
C GLY A 69 -16.12 56.19 79.32
N ASP A 70 -15.39 55.18 78.85
CA ASP A 70 -15.99 53.97 78.29
C ASP A 70 -16.57 53.04 79.37
N VAL A 71 -17.78 52.56 79.13
CA VAL A 71 -18.51 51.68 80.05
C VAL A 71 -19.16 50.52 79.31
N PRO A 72 -19.30 49.35 79.96
CA PRO A 72 -19.90 48.20 79.30
C PRO A 72 -21.44 48.34 79.31
N VAL A 73 -21.96 49.10 78.32
CA VAL A 73 -23.37 49.51 78.21
C VAL A 73 -24.35 48.35 78.42
N LEU A 74 -24.09 47.21 77.79
CA LEU A 74 -24.96 46.04 77.86
C LEU A 74 -24.87 45.24 79.17
N ARG A 75 -24.05 45.63 80.16
CA ARG A 75 -23.92 44.85 81.43
C ARG A 75 -24.90 45.25 82.50
N LEU A 76 -25.41 46.48 82.46
CA LEU A 76 -26.41 46.98 83.40
C LEU A 76 -27.73 47.14 82.65
N VAL A 77 -28.77 46.51 83.18
CA VAL A 77 -30.12 46.50 82.61
C VAL A 77 -31.03 47.31 83.53
N TRP A 78 -31.77 48.25 82.98
CA TRP A 78 -32.80 48.99 83.71
C TRP A 78 -34.20 48.57 83.25
N PRO A 79 -35.19 48.49 84.17
CA PRO A 79 -36.58 48.39 83.76
C PRO A 79 -36.99 49.63 82.96
N SER A 80 -37.86 49.44 81.98
CA SER A 80 -38.49 50.51 81.21
C SER A 80 -40.01 50.39 81.31
N ASP A 81 -40.70 51.52 81.43
CA ASP A 81 -42.17 51.59 81.50
C ASP A 81 -42.82 51.64 80.09
N GLU A 82 -42.01 51.55 79.04
CA GLU A 82 -42.50 51.47 77.65
C GLU A 82 -43.27 50.16 77.43
N ALA A 83 -44.53 50.26 77.00
CA ALA A 83 -45.41 49.10 76.83
C ALA A 83 -46.06 49.01 75.43
N ASP A 84 -45.97 50.07 74.63
CA ASP A 84 -46.60 50.13 73.31
C ASP A 84 -45.77 49.32 72.31
N LEU A 85 -46.32 48.22 71.81
CA LEU A 85 -45.76 47.43 70.70
C LEU A 85 -46.57 47.69 69.43
N PRO A 86 -45.93 47.78 68.26
CA PRO A 86 -46.65 47.78 66.98
C PRO A 86 -47.51 46.52 66.83
N ASP A 87 -48.69 46.68 66.24
CA ASP A 87 -49.63 45.58 66.01
C ASP A 87 -48.96 44.46 65.20
N GLY A 88 -49.08 43.22 65.68
CA GLY A 88 -48.52 42.03 65.03
C GLY A 88 -47.10 41.64 65.48
N PHE A 89 -46.43 42.44 66.32
CA PHE A 89 -45.08 42.14 66.80
C PHE A 89 -45.03 41.71 68.27
N ASP A 90 -44.24 40.67 68.55
CA ASP A 90 -44.03 40.13 69.89
C ASP A 90 -42.95 40.86 70.70
N THR A 91 -42.02 41.49 69.99
CA THR A 91 -40.81 42.16 70.51
C THR A 91 -40.43 43.29 69.54
N GLU A 92 -40.11 44.47 70.07
CA GLU A 92 -39.58 45.61 69.33
C GLU A 92 -38.23 46.03 69.92
N VAL A 93 -37.26 46.34 69.07
CA VAL A 93 -35.96 46.88 69.47
C VAL A 93 -35.88 48.33 69.02
N ARG A 94 -35.78 49.26 69.97
CA ARG A 94 -35.71 50.71 69.71
C ARG A 94 -34.28 51.19 69.88
N LEU A 95 -33.74 51.81 68.84
CA LEU A 95 -32.35 52.27 68.79
C LEU A 95 -32.33 53.79 68.51
N PRO A 96 -32.19 54.65 69.52
CA PRO A 96 -31.93 56.07 69.31
C PRO A 96 -30.59 56.25 68.58
N LEU A 97 -30.63 56.59 67.30
CA LEU A 97 -29.45 56.53 66.44
C LEU A 97 -28.46 57.67 66.72
N LYS A 98 -27.17 57.34 66.68
CA LYS A 98 -26.05 58.30 66.63
C LYS A 98 -25.40 58.40 65.24
N VAL A 99 -26.02 57.76 64.25
CA VAL A 99 -25.59 57.65 62.85
C VAL A 99 -26.73 58.07 61.92
N ASP A 100 -26.45 58.18 60.63
CA ASP A 100 -27.47 58.43 59.60
C ASP A 100 -28.37 57.19 59.44
N GLY A 101 -29.65 57.33 59.77
CA GLY A 101 -30.62 56.24 59.71
C GLY A 101 -31.09 55.91 58.30
N ASP A 102 -31.19 56.90 57.41
CA ASP A 102 -31.66 56.68 56.04
C ASP A 102 -30.62 55.89 55.24
N ALA A 103 -29.34 56.22 55.41
CA ALA A 103 -28.24 55.46 54.84
C ALA A 103 -28.21 54.00 55.35
N LEU A 104 -28.45 53.79 56.65
CA LEU A 104 -28.48 52.46 57.26
C LEU A 104 -29.65 51.62 56.74
N LEU A 105 -30.83 52.21 56.56
CA LEU A 105 -32.00 51.52 56.00
C LEU A 105 -31.77 51.15 54.53
N ALA A 106 -31.12 52.00 53.74
CA ALA A 106 -30.74 51.67 52.37
C ALA A 106 -29.77 50.47 52.32
N GLU A 107 -28.76 50.43 53.19
CA GLU A 107 -27.85 49.28 53.31
C GLU A 107 -28.56 47.98 53.74
N PHE A 108 -29.58 48.09 54.60
CA PHE A 108 -30.39 46.93 54.99
C PHE A 108 -31.24 46.43 53.83
N ALA A 109 -31.89 47.32 53.08
CA ALA A 109 -32.69 46.96 51.91
C ALA A 109 -31.89 46.14 50.88
N GLU A 110 -30.62 46.51 50.63
CA GLU A 110 -29.73 45.77 49.72
C GLU A 110 -29.42 44.34 50.19
N GLN A 111 -29.36 44.09 51.51
CA GLN A 111 -29.00 42.79 52.08
C GLN A 111 -30.20 41.87 52.33
N VAL A 112 -31.43 42.39 52.27
CA VAL A 112 -32.65 41.62 52.57
C VAL A 112 -32.82 40.38 51.69
N PRO A 113 -32.62 40.43 50.35
CA PRO A 113 -32.77 39.24 49.49
C PRO A 113 -31.85 38.09 49.93
N ASP A 114 -30.59 38.40 50.22
CA ASP A 114 -29.60 37.42 50.66
C ASP A 114 -29.97 36.81 52.02
N LEU A 115 -30.46 37.63 52.94
CA LEU A 115 -30.92 37.17 54.26
C LEU A 115 -32.14 36.26 54.16
N LEU A 116 -33.11 36.58 53.29
CA LEU A 116 -34.27 35.72 53.04
C LEU A 116 -33.85 34.39 52.41
N LEU A 117 -32.83 34.40 51.55
CA LEU A 117 -32.28 33.16 50.99
C LEU A 117 -31.55 32.33 52.06
N ALA A 118 -30.76 32.98 52.92
CA ALA A 118 -29.92 32.32 53.93
C ALA A 118 -30.68 31.87 55.19
N LEU A 119 -31.78 32.52 55.54
CA LEU A 119 -32.51 32.27 56.78
C LEU A 119 -33.91 31.69 56.47
N PRO A 120 -34.08 30.36 56.43
CA PRO A 120 -35.33 29.74 56.01
C PRO A 120 -36.51 30.01 56.97
N GLY A 121 -36.22 30.42 58.21
CA GLY A 121 -37.23 30.81 59.20
C GLY A 121 -37.81 32.21 59.00
N VAL A 122 -37.19 33.07 58.17
CA VAL A 122 -37.68 34.43 57.90
C VAL A 122 -38.53 34.39 56.63
N ARG A 123 -39.79 34.83 56.73
CA ARG A 123 -40.75 34.82 55.61
C ARG A 123 -40.94 36.18 54.95
N ARG A 124 -40.78 37.25 55.72
CA ARG A 124 -40.98 38.62 55.26
C ARG A 124 -40.05 39.56 56.01
N VAL A 125 -39.47 40.52 55.31
CA VAL A 125 -38.71 41.64 55.89
C VAL A 125 -39.25 42.92 55.29
N GLU A 126 -39.47 43.92 56.13
CA GLU A 126 -39.91 45.25 55.73
C GLU A 126 -38.85 46.26 56.14
N VAL A 127 -38.46 47.14 55.22
CA VAL A 127 -37.49 48.22 55.45
C VAL A 127 -38.09 49.51 54.90
N GLY A 128 -38.43 50.46 55.78
CA GLY A 128 -39.16 51.66 55.38
C GLY A 128 -40.51 51.32 54.74
N SER A 129 -40.74 51.74 53.50
CA SER A 129 -41.94 51.43 52.72
C SER A 129 -41.81 50.19 51.82
N GLU A 130 -40.64 49.57 51.79
CA GLU A 130 -40.35 48.41 50.95
C GLU A 130 -40.50 47.10 51.72
N ALA A 131 -40.93 46.06 51.02
CA ALA A 131 -41.14 44.74 51.60
C ALA A 131 -40.64 43.66 50.67
N TRP A 132 -40.00 42.65 51.26
CA TRP A 132 -39.57 41.45 50.59
C TRP A 132 -40.23 40.24 51.23
N GLU A 133 -40.74 39.35 50.40
CA GLU A 133 -41.38 38.12 50.81
C GLU A 133 -40.67 36.90 50.22
N ARG A 134 -40.72 35.82 50.99
CA ARG A 134 -40.15 34.53 50.64
C ARG A 134 -41.20 33.44 50.69
N SER A 135 -41.38 32.75 49.57
CA SER A 135 -42.07 31.46 49.51
C SER A 135 -41.11 30.36 49.07
N GLU A 136 -41.41 29.12 49.42
CA GLU A 136 -40.62 27.96 49.03
C GLU A 136 -41.55 26.79 48.74
N ALA A 137 -41.36 26.15 47.58
CA ALA A 137 -42.07 24.95 47.15
C ALA A 137 -41.14 24.09 46.29
N ASP A 138 -41.13 22.77 46.50
CA ASP A 138 -40.37 21.78 45.71
C ASP A 138 -38.89 22.14 45.49
N GLY A 139 -38.22 22.64 46.54
CA GLY A 139 -36.82 23.05 46.46
C GLY A 139 -36.57 24.36 45.71
N VAL A 140 -37.61 25.08 45.30
CA VAL A 140 -37.50 26.41 44.67
C VAL A 140 -37.92 27.48 45.68
N VAL A 141 -36.99 28.39 45.99
CA VAL A 141 -37.22 29.60 46.78
C VAL A 141 -37.57 30.75 45.84
N VAL A 142 -38.72 31.38 46.08
CA VAL A 142 -39.16 32.55 45.33
C VAL A 142 -39.08 33.77 46.25
N LEU A 143 -38.24 34.73 45.86
CA LEU A 143 -38.10 36.02 46.54
C LEU A 143 -38.83 37.08 45.73
N THR A 144 -39.77 37.78 46.37
CA THR A 144 -40.52 38.88 45.73
C THR A 144 -40.23 40.16 46.49
N GLY A 145 -39.79 41.20 45.80
CA GLY A 145 -39.51 42.52 46.38
C GLY A 145 -39.69 43.67 45.38
N PRO A 146 -39.25 44.88 45.71
CA PRO A 146 -39.40 46.07 44.85
C PRO A 146 -38.77 45.90 43.46
N GLY A 147 -37.69 45.13 43.37
CA GLY A 147 -36.98 44.82 42.12
C GLY A 147 -37.60 43.71 41.27
N GLY A 148 -38.73 43.12 41.68
CA GLY A 148 -39.39 42.01 40.99
C GLY A 148 -39.26 40.68 41.73
N THR A 149 -39.41 39.58 40.99
CA THR A 149 -39.41 38.21 41.52
C THR A 149 -38.16 37.46 41.05
N GLN A 150 -37.45 36.83 41.97
CA GLN A 150 -36.28 35.98 41.70
C GLN A 150 -36.55 34.54 42.16
N ARG A 151 -36.11 33.56 41.37
CA ARG A 151 -36.31 32.13 41.64
C ARG A 151 -34.97 31.44 41.84
N TRP A 152 -34.83 30.73 42.94
CA TRP A 152 -33.62 30.03 43.33
C TRP A 152 -33.92 28.55 43.54
N LEU A 153 -33.29 27.68 42.77
CA LEU A 153 -33.28 26.25 43.08
C LEU A 153 -32.29 26.03 44.21
N VAL A 154 -32.74 25.43 45.31
CA VAL A 154 -31.93 25.22 46.50
C VAL A 154 -31.80 23.75 46.86
N HIS A 155 -30.60 23.36 47.26
CA HIS A 155 -30.33 22.06 47.86
C HIS A 155 -29.66 22.26 49.21
N ARG A 156 -30.23 21.66 50.27
CA ARG A 156 -29.77 21.83 51.66
C ARG A 156 -29.33 20.52 52.25
N VAL A 157 -28.18 20.54 52.88
CA VAL A 157 -27.61 19.44 53.65
C VAL A 157 -27.19 19.95 55.02
N GLY A 158 -27.20 19.09 56.02
CA GLY A 158 -26.70 19.42 57.36
C GLY A 158 -26.51 18.18 58.20
N GLY A 159 -25.85 18.34 59.33
CA GLY A 159 -25.54 17.24 60.24
C GLY A 159 -24.77 17.69 61.46
N GLU A 160 -24.20 16.73 62.17
CA GLU A 160 -23.32 16.99 63.31
C GLU A 160 -21.83 16.89 62.90
N LEU A 161 -21.00 17.78 63.45
CA LEU A 161 -19.55 17.75 63.35
C LEU A 161 -19.02 16.57 64.19
N PRO A 162 -18.05 15.80 63.68
CA PRO A 162 -17.35 14.80 64.48
C PRO A 162 -16.77 15.41 65.76
N ALA A 163 -16.91 14.69 66.89
CA ALA A 163 -16.47 15.19 68.20
C ALA A 163 -14.98 15.59 68.25
N SER A 164 -14.13 15.01 67.40
CA SER A 164 -12.71 15.37 67.26
C SER A 164 -12.46 16.74 66.63
N LEU A 165 -13.43 17.30 65.93
CA LEU A 165 -13.34 18.60 65.26
C LEU A 165 -13.90 19.76 66.10
N VAL A 166 -14.58 19.43 67.21
CA VAL A 166 -15.16 20.42 68.13
C VAL A 166 -14.08 20.84 69.15
N ALA A 167 -13.30 21.88 68.84
CA ALA A 167 -12.32 22.46 69.75
C ALA A 167 -12.38 24.00 69.77
N GLY A 168 -12.66 24.61 70.93
CA GLY A 168 -12.64 26.08 71.12
C GLY A 168 -14.02 26.75 71.23
N VAL A 169 -14.11 28.03 70.83
CA VAL A 169 -15.27 28.95 71.01
C VAL A 169 -16.53 28.52 70.23
N GLU A 170 -16.45 27.42 69.47
CA GLU A 170 -17.51 26.89 68.62
C GLU A 170 -18.33 25.82 69.33
N SER A 171 -19.26 26.27 70.16
CA SER A 171 -20.19 25.37 70.86
C SER A 171 -21.35 24.87 69.96
N ARG A 172 -21.16 24.77 68.64
CA ARG A 172 -22.19 24.29 67.71
C ARG A 172 -21.75 22.95 67.10
N PRO A 173 -22.29 21.82 67.59
CA PRO A 173 -22.06 20.54 66.92
C PRO A 173 -22.78 20.48 65.57
N HIS A 174 -23.81 21.29 65.33
CA HIS A 174 -24.59 21.24 64.09
C HIS A 174 -24.01 22.16 63.01
N TRP A 175 -23.91 21.65 61.80
CA TRP A 175 -23.58 22.40 60.60
C TRP A 175 -24.68 22.28 59.54
N SER A 176 -24.80 23.27 58.67
CA SER A 176 -25.64 23.23 57.48
C SER A 176 -24.95 23.90 56.29
N ALA A 177 -25.23 23.41 55.10
CA ALA A 177 -24.85 24.01 53.83
C ALA A 177 -26.06 24.05 52.89
N CYS A 178 -26.20 25.12 52.14
CA CYS A 178 -27.27 25.34 51.17
C CYS A 178 -26.62 25.84 49.88
N TRP A 179 -26.73 25.05 48.82
CA TRP A 179 -26.49 25.55 47.47
C TRP A 179 -27.74 26.22 46.96
N ALA A 180 -27.58 27.36 46.29
CA ALA A 180 -28.66 28.09 45.67
C ALA A 180 -28.26 28.52 44.26
N TRP A 181 -28.93 27.98 43.25
CA TRP A 181 -28.74 28.34 41.84
C TRP A 181 -29.87 29.29 41.40
N PRO A 182 -29.56 30.47 40.85
CA PRO A 182 -30.58 31.32 40.24
C PRO A 182 -31.06 30.66 38.94
N MET A 183 -32.36 30.37 38.84
CA MET A 183 -32.91 29.60 37.71
C MET A 183 -32.87 30.31 36.36
N ASP A 184 -32.51 31.60 36.33
CA ASP A 184 -32.44 32.40 35.09
C ASP A 184 -31.09 32.20 34.38
N GLU A 185 -29.97 32.23 35.11
CA GLU A 185 -28.63 32.03 34.57
C GLU A 185 -27.64 31.56 35.66
N PRO A 186 -26.64 30.72 35.31
CA PRO A 186 -25.56 30.36 36.23
C PRO A 186 -24.76 31.58 36.70
N LEU A 187 -24.30 31.55 37.96
CA LEU A 187 -23.44 32.62 38.48
C LEU A 187 -22.06 32.57 37.81
N SER A 188 -21.52 33.72 37.39
CA SER A 188 -20.13 33.83 36.90
C SER A 188 -19.11 34.02 38.03
N GLY A 189 -19.59 34.24 39.25
CA GLY A 189 -18.80 34.45 40.45
C GLY A 189 -19.67 35.04 41.56
N ASP A 190 -19.34 34.70 42.80
CA ASP A 190 -20.08 35.14 44.00
C ASP A 190 -19.14 35.18 45.21
N VAL A 191 -19.69 35.32 46.41
CA VAL A 191 -18.99 35.10 47.67
C VAL A 191 -19.62 33.97 48.48
N LEU A 192 -18.87 33.40 49.39
CA LEU A 192 -19.41 32.48 50.39
C LEU A 192 -20.27 33.26 51.42
N HIS A 193 -21.44 32.73 51.76
CA HIS A 193 -22.33 33.31 52.77
C HIS A 193 -22.31 32.50 54.09
N ALA A 194 -22.13 33.18 55.23
CA ALA A 194 -22.07 32.53 56.55
C ALA A 194 -22.70 33.34 57.71
N PRO A 195 -24.03 33.56 57.76
CA PRO A 195 -25.04 33.56 56.70
C PRO A 195 -25.07 34.87 55.89
N THR A 196 -24.29 35.87 56.31
CA THR A 196 -24.03 37.11 55.57
C THR A 196 -22.88 36.92 54.58
N PRO A 197 -22.77 37.75 53.53
CA PRO A 197 -21.66 37.67 52.58
C PRO A 197 -20.31 37.83 53.28
N THR A 198 -19.33 37.02 52.86
CA THR A 198 -17.92 37.10 53.30
C THR A 198 -17.04 37.68 52.19
N ASP A 199 -15.76 37.91 52.45
CA ASP A 199 -14.75 38.30 51.47
C ASP A 199 -14.17 37.07 50.72
N GLU A 200 -14.65 35.84 50.98
CA GLU A 200 -14.22 34.63 50.25
C GLU A 200 -14.96 34.53 48.91
N LYS A 201 -14.28 34.94 47.84
CA LYS A 201 -14.80 34.85 46.47
C LYS A 201 -14.89 33.41 46.00
N LEU A 202 -15.98 33.08 45.30
CA LEU A 202 -16.26 31.77 44.71
C LEU A 202 -16.48 31.91 43.19
N SER A 203 -15.95 30.97 42.41
CA SER A 203 -16.11 30.88 40.94
C SER A 203 -17.23 29.92 40.51
N LEU A 204 -17.97 29.37 41.47
CA LEU A 204 -18.97 28.33 41.24
C LEU A 204 -20.27 28.91 40.66
N PRO A 205 -20.98 28.15 39.81
CA PRO A 205 -22.20 28.61 39.15
C PRO A 205 -23.44 28.66 40.07
N ALA A 206 -23.27 28.33 41.35
CA ALA A 206 -24.30 28.41 42.37
C ALA A 206 -23.72 29.03 43.65
N ARG A 207 -24.57 29.73 44.40
CA ARG A 207 -24.23 30.37 45.67
C ARG A 207 -24.13 29.33 46.78
N LEU A 208 -23.12 29.43 47.63
CA LEU A 208 -23.00 28.62 48.84
C LEU A 208 -23.32 29.44 50.09
N ILE A 209 -24.27 28.94 50.87
CA ILE A 209 -24.61 29.46 52.20
C ILE A 209 -24.32 28.36 53.21
N ALA A 210 -23.31 28.54 54.05
CA ALA A 210 -22.88 27.51 54.99
C ALA A 210 -22.57 28.05 56.38
N THR A 211 -22.82 27.23 57.40
CA THR A 211 -22.44 27.56 58.78
C THR A 211 -20.94 27.27 58.97
N LEU A 212 -20.12 28.27 58.70
CA LEU A 212 -18.67 28.16 58.80
C LEU A 212 -18.10 28.98 59.97
N PRO A 213 -17.00 28.52 60.58
CA PRO A 213 -16.12 29.32 61.42
C PRO A 213 -15.72 30.62 60.72
N VAL A 214 -16.06 31.79 61.28
CA VAL A 214 -15.66 33.10 60.73
C VAL A 214 -14.94 33.93 61.77
N GLU A 215 -14.04 34.80 61.30
CA GLU A 215 -13.37 35.79 62.15
C GLU A 215 -14.38 36.69 62.89
N PRO A 216 -14.00 37.38 63.98
CA PRO A 216 -14.88 38.33 64.67
C PRO A 216 -15.44 39.43 63.75
N SER A 217 -14.71 39.81 62.70
CA SER A 217 -15.15 40.73 61.64
C SER A 217 -16.28 40.16 60.76
N ARG A 218 -16.46 38.83 60.79
CA ARG A 218 -17.35 38.02 59.94
C ARG A 218 -17.06 38.12 58.44
N ARG A 219 -15.88 38.63 58.07
CA ARG A 219 -15.47 38.82 56.68
C ARG A 219 -14.65 37.67 56.11
N ARG A 220 -13.96 36.89 56.94
CA ARG A 220 -13.08 35.79 56.48
C ARG A 220 -13.41 34.51 57.21
N VAL A 221 -13.25 33.38 56.52
CA VAL A 221 -13.42 32.05 57.11
C VAL A 221 -12.17 31.70 57.92
N LEU A 222 -12.36 31.19 59.13
CA LEU A 222 -11.24 30.68 59.92
C LEU A 222 -10.79 29.34 59.35
N ALA A 223 -9.54 29.29 58.89
CA ALA A 223 -8.93 28.06 58.42
C ALA A 223 -8.89 27.02 59.55
N GLY A 224 -9.40 25.82 59.29
CA GLY A 224 -9.49 24.76 60.28
C GLY A 224 -10.14 23.49 59.75
N SER A 225 -10.09 22.43 60.55
CA SER A 225 -10.64 21.11 60.21
C SER A 225 -12.17 21.09 60.19
N ALA A 226 -12.84 21.88 61.04
CA ALA A 226 -14.29 22.05 61.01
C ALA A 226 -14.76 22.75 59.72
N ALA A 227 -14.13 23.86 59.32
CA ALA A 227 -14.42 24.53 58.06
C ALA A 227 -14.16 23.61 56.86
N SER A 228 -13.02 22.92 56.87
CA SER A 228 -12.64 21.91 55.88
C SER A 228 -13.71 20.83 55.69
N PHE A 229 -14.25 20.30 56.79
CA PHE A 229 -15.28 19.27 56.78
C PHE A 229 -16.60 19.78 56.19
N VAL A 230 -17.06 20.97 56.58
CA VAL A 230 -18.30 21.55 56.05
C VAL A 230 -18.19 21.84 54.55
N LEU A 231 -17.04 22.34 54.09
CA LEU A 231 -16.79 22.57 52.65
C LEU A 231 -16.77 21.26 51.86
N GLU A 232 -16.20 20.19 52.41
CA GLU A 232 -16.20 18.86 51.80
C GLU A 232 -17.62 18.29 51.70
N GLN A 233 -18.41 18.39 52.78
CA GLN A 233 -19.81 17.96 52.75
C GLN A 233 -20.66 18.80 51.79
N ALA A 234 -20.41 20.11 51.70
CA ALA A 234 -21.05 20.96 50.71
C ALA A 234 -20.71 20.51 49.28
N ALA A 235 -19.45 20.19 49.00
CA ALA A 235 -19.03 19.67 47.69
C ALA A 235 -19.69 18.32 47.35
N LEU A 236 -19.77 17.39 48.31
CA LEU A 236 -20.43 16.09 48.14
C LEU A 236 -21.93 16.18 47.86
N ALA A 237 -22.60 17.22 48.38
CA ALA A 237 -24.03 17.47 48.15
C ALA A 237 -24.32 18.21 46.83
N TYR A 238 -23.30 18.72 46.13
CA TYR A 238 -23.47 19.47 44.89
C TYR A 238 -24.13 18.67 43.75
N PRO A 239 -23.81 17.39 43.51
CA PRO A 239 -24.45 16.60 42.46
C PRO A 239 -25.97 16.47 42.61
N GLU A 240 -26.52 16.50 43.84
CA GLU A 240 -27.97 16.46 44.06
C GLU A 240 -28.67 17.75 43.57
N LEU A 241 -28.00 18.91 43.65
CA LEU A 241 -28.48 20.13 43.02
C LEU A 241 -28.50 19.98 41.50
N VAL A 242 -27.42 19.43 40.91
CA VAL A 242 -27.31 19.23 39.47
C VAL A 242 -28.37 18.26 38.96
N ALA A 243 -28.62 17.16 39.68
CA ALA A 243 -29.64 16.18 39.31
C ALA A 243 -31.08 16.74 39.33
N ALA A 244 -31.32 17.81 40.08
CA ALA A 244 -32.63 18.49 40.13
C ALA A 244 -32.93 19.34 38.88
N LEU A 245 -31.94 19.59 38.02
CA LEU A 245 -32.15 20.26 36.73
C LEU A 245 -32.62 19.27 35.65
N PRO A 246 -33.34 19.75 34.62
CA PRO A 246 -33.55 19.00 33.37
C PRO A 246 -32.22 18.51 32.80
N ALA A 247 -32.20 17.29 32.24
CA ALA A 247 -30.98 16.57 31.85
C ALA A 247 -30.00 17.42 31.02
N VAL A 248 -30.52 18.12 30.01
CA VAL A 248 -29.74 18.97 29.09
C VAL A 248 -29.16 20.21 29.76
N GLU A 249 -29.79 20.71 30.82
CA GLU A 249 -29.35 21.92 31.51
C GLU A 249 -28.29 21.63 32.57
N ARG A 250 -28.10 20.36 32.98
CA ARG A 250 -27.22 19.96 34.08
C ARG A 250 -25.77 20.41 33.90
N THR A 251 -25.27 20.42 32.67
CA THR A 251 -23.89 20.87 32.39
C THR A 251 -23.66 22.35 32.66
N SER A 252 -24.72 23.16 32.77
CA SER A 252 -24.62 24.60 33.09
C SER A 252 -24.10 24.85 34.51
N LEU A 253 -24.27 23.87 35.41
CA LEU A 253 -23.77 23.91 36.78
C LEU A 253 -22.36 23.30 36.94
N VAL A 254 -21.71 22.91 35.85
CA VAL A 254 -20.34 22.40 35.93
C VAL A 254 -19.36 23.58 36.01
N PRO A 255 -18.47 23.61 37.02
CA PRO A 255 -17.45 24.65 37.11
C PRO A 255 -16.47 24.59 35.93
N LEU A 256 -16.57 25.55 35.00
CA LEU A 256 -15.72 25.60 33.81
C LEU A 256 -14.24 25.83 34.15
N PRO A 257 -13.27 25.32 33.35
CA PRO A 257 -11.85 25.47 33.64
C PRO A 257 -11.44 26.94 33.86
N GLY A 258 -10.73 27.22 34.96
CA GLY A 258 -10.33 28.57 35.35
C GLY A 258 -9.47 28.59 36.62
N PHE A 259 -8.92 29.76 36.95
CA PHE A 259 -8.15 29.95 38.18
C PHE A 259 -9.08 30.13 39.39
N PRO A 260 -8.78 29.49 40.53
CA PRO A 260 -9.55 29.70 41.75
C PRO A 260 -9.45 31.16 42.22
N LEU A 261 -10.55 31.71 42.74
CA LEU A 261 -10.63 33.09 43.20
C LEU A 261 -10.18 33.27 44.67
N SER A 262 -10.12 32.19 45.43
CA SER A 262 -9.66 32.12 46.82
C SER A 262 -9.22 30.69 47.19
N GLU A 263 -8.59 30.49 48.36
CA GLU A 263 -8.26 29.14 48.85
C GLU A 263 -9.51 28.29 49.14
N VAL A 264 -10.60 28.94 49.60
CA VAL A 264 -11.90 28.29 49.82
C VAL A 264 -12.49 27.85 48.48
N ASP A 265 -12.38 28.69 47.46
CA ASP A 265 -12.83 28.40 46.11
C ASP A 265 -12.07 27.23 45.48
N ASP A 266 -10.74 27.22 45.58
CA ASP A 266 -9.91 26.12 45.07
C ASP A 266 -10.35 24.76 45.65
N ARG A 267 -10.55 24.73 46.97
CA ARG A 267 -10.99 23.54 47.68
C ARG A 267 -12.39 23.09 47.26
N LEU A 268 -13.35 24.02 47.22
CA LEU A 268 -14.73 23.69 46.83
C LEU A 268 -14.78 23.26 45.37
N ARG A 269 -14.13 23.98 44.46
CA ARG A 269 -14.09 23.67 43.04
C ARG A 269 -13.51 22.27 42.79
N THR A 270 -12.39 21.94 43.45
CA THR A 270 -11.78 20.61 43.38
C THR A 270 -12.73 19.53 43.90
N GLY A 271 -13.35 19.76 45.08
CA GLY A 271 -14.29 18.81 45.67
C GLY A 271 -15.55 18.61 44.82
N VAL A 272 -16.12 19.70 44.28
CA VAL A 272 -17.32 19.67 43.44
C VAL A 272 -17.05 18.93 42.14
N LEU A 273 -15.94 19.20 41.46
CA LEU A 273 -15.57 18.46 40.24
C LEU A 273 -15.35 16.97 40.55
N ALA A 274 -14.70 16.63 41.66
CA ALA A 274 -14.51 15.24 42.07
C ALA A 274 -15.85 14.53 42.38
N ALA A 275 -16.79 15.20 43.04
CA ALA A 275 -18.12 14.68 43.33
C ALA A 275 -18.97 14.53 42.05
N LEU A 276 -18.93 15.52 41.15
CA LEU A 276 -19.65 15.47 39.89
C LEU A 276 -19.14 14.35 38.97
N ARG A 277 -17.84 14.06 38.97
CA ARG A 277 -17.25 13.00 38.14
C ARG A 277 -17.70 11.60 38.52
N THR A 278 -18.08 11.38 39.78
CA THR A 278 -18.42 10.05 40.31
C THR A 278 -19.92 9.82 40.49
N ALA A 279 -20.72 10.88 40.59
CA ALA A 279 -22.17 10.79 40.67
C ALA A 279 -22.80 10.48 39.32
N SER A 280 -23.84 9.64 39.28
CA SER A 280 -24.61 9.35 38.07
C SER A 280 -25.66 10.42 37.79
N TRP A 281 -25.43 11.26 36.78
CA TRP A 281 -26.36 12.34 36.41
C TRP A 281 -26.32 12.73 34.92
N LEU A 282 -25.43 12.14 34.12
CA LEU A 282 -25.44 12.35 32.67
C LEU A 282 -26.36 11.33 31.99
N PRO A 283 -27.27 11.76 31.09
CA PRO A 283 -28.10 10.85 30.30
C PRO A 283 -27.26 10.07 29.28
N LEU A 284 -27.42 8.76 29.25
CA LEU A 284 -26.92 7.88 28.21
C LEU A 284 -27.91 7.80 27.03
N ALA A 285 -27.42 7.37 25.86
CA ALA A 285 -28.24 7.17 24.67
C ALA A 285 -29.35 6.13 24.89
N ASP A 286 -29.07 5.08 25.65
CA ASP A 286 -30.01 4.01 26.04
C ASP A 286 -31.08 4.46 27.07
N GLY A 287 -31.02 5.72 27.53
CA GLY A 287 -31.92 6.31 28.52
C GLY A 287 -31.54 6.07 29.98
N GLU A 288 -30.44 5.36 30.27
CA GLU A 288 -29.90 5.23 31.62
C GLU A 288 -29.08 6.47 32.05
N TRP A 289 -28.56 6.45 33.28
CA TRP A 289 -27.77 7.54 33.86
C TRP A 289 -26.37 7.06 34.23
N ALA A 290 -25.35 7.78 33.74
CA ALA A 290 -23.95 7.47 34.03
C ALA A 290 -23.25 8.57 34.82
N ALA A 291 -22.22 8.14 35.53
CA ALA A 291 -21.20 9.04 36.04
C ALA A 291 -20.27 9.48 34.89
N PRO A 292 -19.77 10.73 34.89
CA PRO A 292 -18.84 11.19 33.87
C PRO A 292 -17.61 10.29 33.67
N THR A 293 -17.12 9.62 34.72
CA THR A 293 -15.99 8.66 34.62
C THR A 293 -16.32 7.39 33.84
N ALA A 294 -17.60 7.04 33.69
CA ALA A 294 -18.07 5.90 32.91
C ALA A 294 -18.70 6.32 31.57
N ALA A 295 -18.76 7.63 31.30
CA ALA A 295 -19.40 8.18 30.11
C ALA A 295 -18.39 8.41 28.98
N LYS A 296 -18.88 8.41 27.74
CA LYS A 296 -18.15 8.76 26.52
C LYS A 296 -19.08 9.55 25.62
N VAL A 297 -18.56 10.55 24.91
CA VAL A 297 -19.35 11.35 23.96
C VAL A 297 -18.77 11.22 22.56
N LEU A 298 -19.61 11.12 21.53
CA LEU A 298 -19.11 11.21 20.16
C LEU A 298 -18.66 12.64 19.86
N ASP A 299 -17.55 12.76 19.15
CA ASP A 299 -17.13 14.06 18.61
C ASP A 299 -17.99 14.49 17.41
N LEU A 300 -18.61 13.50 16.74
CA LEU A 300 -19.54 13.68 15.64
C LEU A 300 -20.96 13.91 16.15
N ALA A 301 -21.57 15.01 15.72
CA ALA A 301 -22.98 15.31 15.99
C ALA A 301 -23.88 14.63 14.94
N SER A 302 -24.22 13.36 15.15
CA SER A 302 -25.22 12.62 14.36
C SER A 302 -26.12 11.84 15.31
N PHE A 303 -27.43 12.09 15.22
CA PHE A 303 -28.44 11.38 16.01
C PHE A 303 -28.47 9.90 15.61
N GLU A 304 -28.48 9.63 14.32
CA GLU A 304 -28.53 8.29 13.73
C GLU A 304 -27.32 7.44 14.16
N LEU A 305 -26.12 8.05 14.18
CA LEU A 305 -24.92 7.34 14.61
C LEU A 305 -24.92 7.03 16.12
N VAL A 306 -25.46 7.92 16.96
CA VAL A 306 -25.60 7.66 18.40
C VAL A 306 -26.58 6.51 18.65
N GLU A 307 -27.73 6.51 17.97
CA GLU A 307 -28.74 5.44 18.05
C GLU A 307 -28.16 4.08 17.63
N LEU A 308 -27.39 4.03 16.53
CA LEU A 308 -26.77 2.78 16.06
C LEU A 308 -25.66 2.26 16.99
N LEU A 309 -25.03 3.12 17.78
CA LEU A 309 -23.87 2.79 18.62
C LEU A 309 -24.20 2.61 20.10
N GLU A 310 -25.44 2.84 20.54
CA GLU A 310 -25.82 2.77 21.96
C GLU A 310 -25.50 1.39 22.58
N ASP A 311 -25.78 0.31 21.86
CA ASP A 311 -25.49 -1.07 22.28
C ASP A 311 -24.03 -1.49 22.02
N VAL A 312 -23.29 -0.73 21.20
CA VAL A 312 -21.92 -1.04 20.79
C VAL A 312 -20.89 -0.39 21.72
N ILE A 313 -21.15 0.83 22.17
CA ILE A 313 -20.22 1.64 22.96
C ILE A 313 -20.79 1.82 24.37
N PRO A 314 -20.31 1.04 25.36
CA PRO A 314 -20.76 1.21 26.74
C PRO A 314 -20.47 2.62 27.25
N GLY A 315 -21.51 3.25 27.83
CA GLY A 315 -21.46 4.58 28.41
C GLY A 315 -21.61 5.72 27.39
N LEU A 316 -22.17 5.47 26.21
CA LEU A 316 -22.40 6.50 25.20
C LEU A 316 -23.44 7.52 25.66
N LEU A 317 -23.06 8.81 25.70
CA LEU A 317 -23.95 9.90 26.06
C LEU A 317 -25.01 10.16 25.00
N ASP A 318 -26.17 10.66 25.45
CA ASP A 318 -27.25 11.14 24.59
C ASP A 318 -26.77 12.18 23.56
N TYR A 319 -27.39 12.18 22.38
CA TYR A 319 -26.98 13.02 21.25
C TYR A 319 -26.98 14.52 21.59
N GLU A 320 -27.86 15.00 22.48
CA GLU A 320 -27.95 16.42 22.84
C GLU A 320 -26.67 16.91 23.51
N LEU A 321 -25.93 16.01 24.17
CA LEU A 321 -24.65 16.31 24.81
C LEU A 321 -23.47 16.36 23.84
N THR A 322 -23.65 15.96 22.59
CA THR A 322 -22.64 16.15 21.53
C THR A 322 -22.54 17.62 21.09
N LEU A 323 -23.58 18.42 21.37
CA LEU A 323 -23.68 19.81 20.90
C LEU A 323 -22.57 20.70 21.51
N PRO A 324 -22.06 21.71 20.77
CA PRO A 324 -20.90 22.51 21.17
C PRO A 324 -21.02 23.21 22.52
N GLN A 325 -22.24 23.54 22.96
CA GLN A 325 -22.50 24.22 24.23
C GLN A 325 -22.11 23.40 25.46
N HIS A 326 -22.10 22.06 25.36
CA HIS A 326 -21.75 21.16 26.46
C HIS A 326 -20.25 20.82 26.52
N ALA A 327 -19.50 21.08 25.44
CA ALA A 327 -18.13 20.60 25.25
C ALA A 327 -17.17 21.02 26.39
N LYS A 328 -17.24 22.29 26.84
CA LYS A 328 -16.37 22.79 27.92
C LYS A 328 -16.66 22.15 29.28
N ALA A 329 -17.93 21.86 29.55
CA ALA A 329 -18.37 21.23 30.79
C ALA A 329 -17.94 19.75 30.82
N LEU A 330 -18.19 19.02 29.73
CA LEU A 330 -17.75 17.63 29.60
C LEU A 330 -16.23 17.48 29.67
N ALA A 331 -15.49 18.43 29.08
CA ALA A 331 -14.02 18.48 29.21
C ALA A 331 -13.57 18.73 30.66
N ALA A 332 -14.24 19.60 31.42
CA ALA A 332 -13.95 19.82 32.83
C ALA A 332 -14.18 18.57 33.69
N LEU A 333 -15.12 17.72 33.27
CA LEU A 333 -15.43 16.43 33.88
C LEU A 333 -14.56 15.28 33.37
N GLU A 334 -13.65 15.54 32.43
CA GLU A 334 -12.76 14.54 31.83
C GLU A 334 -13.51 13.43 31.09
N VAL A 335 -14.68 13.72 30.52
CA VAL A 335 -15.41 12.78 29.66
C VAL A 335 -14.66 12.62 28.33
N PRO A 336 -14.24 11.40 27.94
CA PRO A 336 -13.59 11.15 26.67
C PRO A 336 -14.49 11.49 25.47
N ARG A 337 -13.93 12.17 24.47
CA ARG A 337 -14.56 12.37 23.16
C ARG A 337 -14.04 11.31 22.19
N LEU A 338 -14.94 10.58 21.56
CA LEU A 338 -14.61 9.53 20.59
C LEU A 338 -14.64 10.12 19.17
N GLY A 339 -13.50 10.10 18.51
CA GLY A 339 -13.38 10.45 17.10
C GLY A 339 -13.74 9.26 16.20
N VAL A 340 -13.51 9.43 14.90
CA VAL A 340 -13.82 8.41 13.88
C VAL A 340 -13.00 7.14 14.11
N SER A 341 -11.70 7.27 14.38
CA SER A 341 -10.83 6.14 14.73
C SER A 341 -11.36 5.29 15.88
N GLU A 342 -11.80 5.91 16.99
CA GLU A 342 -12.35 5.18 18.14
C GLU A 342 -13.68 4.51 17.80
N VAL A 343 -14.53 5.15 16.99
CA VAL A 343 -15.78 4.54 16.50
C VAL A 343 -15.49 3.32 15.63
N VAL A 344 -14.58 3.43 14.66
CA VAL A 344 -14.17 2.31 13.80
C VAL A 344 -13.58 1.16 14.63
N ALA A 345 -12.78 1.48 15.65
CA ALA A 345 -12.22 0.48 16.56
C ALA A 345 -13.30 -0.21 17.42
N ALA A 346 -14.32 0.53 17.87
CA ALA A 346 -15.45 -0.05 18.62
C ALA A 346 -16.33 -0.96 17.76
N LEU A 347 -16.45 -0.66 16.47
CA LEU A 347 -17.14 -1.50 15.49
C LEU A 347 -16.37 -2.79 15.16
N ALA A 348 -15.08 -2.86 15.45
CA ALA A 348 -14.27 -4.05 15.19
C ALA A 348 -14.76 -5.24 16.03
N GLY A 349 -15.13 -6.33 15.35
CA GLY A 349 -15.64 -7.54 16.00
C GLY A 349 -17.13 -7.50 16.35
N VAL A 350 -17.84 -6.42 16.03
CA VAL A 350 -19.30 -6.39 16.04
C VAL A 350 -19.80 -7.32 14.91
N GLY A 351 -20.51 -8.37 15.29
CA GLY A 351 -21.34 -9.12 14.35
C GLY A 351 -22.68 -8.40 14.20
N GLY A 352 -23.28 -8.44 13.01
CA GLY A 352 -24.54 -7.73 12.79
C GLY A 352 -25.24 -8.14 11.49
N ASP A 353 -26.52 -7.80 11.43
CA ASP A 353 -27.32 -7.90 10.22
C ASP A 353 -26.71 -6.98 9.14
N PRO A 354 -26.52 -7.46 7.90
CA PRO A 354 -26.06 -6.64 6.78
C PRO A 354 -26.82 -5.30 6.62
N THR A 355 -28.12 -5.27 6.92
CA THR A 355 -28.93 -4.04 6.88
C THR A 355 -28.51 -3.01 7.93
N TRP A 356 -28.11 -3.45 9.13
CA TRP A 356 -27.58 -2.57 10.18
C TRP A 356 -26.24 -1.96 9.74
N TRP A 357 -25.36 -2.75 9.11
CA TRP A 357 -24.11 -2.23 8.56
C TRP A 357 -24.32 -1.17 7.48
N HIS A 358 -25.34 -1.34 6.63
CA HIS A 358 -25.71 -0.32 5.65
C HIS A 358 -26.10 1.00 6.34
N GLN A 359 -26.86 0.95 7.43
CA GLN A 359 -27.24 2.13 8.21
C GLN A 359 -26.02 2.82 8.84
N VAL A 360 -25.05 2.04 9.36
CA VAL A 360 -23.77 2.59 9.86
C VAL A 360 -22.98 3.28 8.75
N TYR A 361 -22.89 2.68 7.56
CA TYR A 361 -22.21 3.31 6.42
C TYR A 361 -22.92 4.57 5.93
N ASP A 362 -24.25 4.59 5.97
CA ASP A 362 -25.05 5.76 5.61
C ASP A 362 -24.83 6.91 6.61
N ALA A 363 -24.83 6.62 7.91
CA ALA A 363 -24.57 7.60 8.97
C ALA A 363 -23.14 8.18 8.93
N LEU A 364 -22.13 7.38 8.54
CA LEU A 364 -20.73 7.83 8.41
C LEU A 364 -20.43 8.52 7.08
N SER A 365 -21.25 8.30 6.05
CA SER A 365 -21.02 8.80 4.69
C SER A 365 -20.87 10.33 4.60
N PRO A 366 -21.72 11.16 5.23
CA PRO A 366 -21.57 12.62 5.20
C PRO A 366 -20.24 13.12 5.77
N VAL A 367 -19.71 12.44 6.80
CA VAL A 367 -18.42 12.78 7.42
C VAL A 367 -17.28 12.47 6.46
N ALA A 368 -17.32 11.29 5.84
CA ALA A 368 -16.35 10.88 4.84
C ALA A 368 -16.37 11.79 3.59
N ASP A 369 -17.47 12.48 3.29
CA ASP A 369 -17.53 13.42 2.15
C ASP A 369 -16.80 14.72 2.43
N VAL A 370 -16.89 15.24 3.65
CA VAL A 370 -16.35 16.57 4.00
C VAL A 370 -14.92 16.53 4.55
N ASP A 371 -14.50 15.41 5.14
CA ASP A 371 -13.20 15.28 5.81
C ASP A 371 -12.40 14.08 5.27
N SER A 372 -11.26 14.38 4.65
CA SER A 372 -10.36 13.36 4.10
C SER A 372 -9.63 12.56 5.18
N THR A 373 -9.29 13.18 6.31
CA THR A 373 -8.63 12.49 7.43
C THR A 373 -9.59 11.51 8.06
N ALA A 374 -10.84 11.92 8.30
CA ALA A 374 -11.90 11.02 8.75
C ALA A 374 -12.09 9.83 7.80
N ARG A 375 -12.08 10.08 6.48
CA ARG A 375 -12.19 9.02 5.47
C ARG A 375 -11.04 8.02 5.54
N GLU A 376 -9.82 8.48 5.78
CA GLU A 376 -8.66 7.59 5.95
C GLU A 376 -8.80 6.73 7.21
N GLU A 377 -9.27 7.30 8.32
CA GLU A 377 -9.54 6.57 9.58
C GLU A 377 -10.62 5.48 9.40
N MET A 378 -11.57 5.67 8.49
CA MET A 378 -12.60 4.68 8.11
C MET A 378 -12.08 3.52 7.25
N GLY A 379 -10.80 3.49 6.87
CA GLY A 379 -10.23 2.43 6.03
C GLY A 379 -10.28 1.01 6.64
N SER A 380 -10.52 0.92 7.95
CA SER A 380 -10.64 -0.33 8.70
C SER A 380 -12.09 -0.66 9.10
N LEU A 381 -13.08 -0.08 8.40
CA LEU A 381 -14.48 -0.41 8.65
C LEU A 381 -14.75 -1.88 8.31
N PRO A 382 -15.40 -2.64 9.22
CA PRO A 382 -15.78 -4.00 8.92
C PRO A 382 -16.80 -4.07 7.80
N VAL A 383 -16.75 -5.12 6.97
CA VAL A 383 -17.67 -5.35 5.86
C VAL A 383 -18.23 -6.78 5.89
N PRO A 384 -19.56 -6.95 6.05
CA PRO A 384 -20.22 -8.25 5.89
C PRO A 384 -20.11 -8.74 4.46
N LEU A 385 -19.74 -10.00 4.28
CA LEU A 385 -19.64 -10.67 3.00
C LEU A 385 -20.86 -11.55 2.72
N VAL A 386 -21.07 -11.90 1.45
CA VAL A 386 -22.14 -12.82 1.00
C VAL A 386 -22.02 -14.20 1.68
N ASP A 387 -20.80 -14.65 1.98
CA ASP A 387 -20.53 -15.95 2.60
C ASP A 387 -20.73 -15.96 4.14
N GLY A 388 -21.22 -14.85 4.71
CA GLY A 388 -21.50 -14.70 6.14
C GLY A 388 -20.28 -14.32 6.99
N ARG A 389 -19.07 -14.24 6.40
CA ARG A 389 -17.90 -13.69 7.10
C ARG A 389 -17.97 -12.17 7.15
N VAL A 390 -17.28 -11.58 8.12
CA VAL A 390 -17.05 -10.13 8.20
C VAL A 390 -15.55 -9.88 8.07
N VAL A 391 -15.15 -9.12 7.07
CA VAL A 391 -13.75 -8.67 6.93
C VAL A 391 -13.54 -7.35 7.64
N SER A 392 -12.31 -7.03 8.02
CA SER A 392 -11.98 -5.83 8.81
C SER A 392 -11.64 -4.60 7.97
N SER A 393 -11.80 -4.63 6.65
CA SER A 393 -11.54 -3.49 5.77
C SER A 393 -12.34 -3.60 4.48
N PRO A 394 -12.80 -2.48 3.89
CA PRO A 394 -13.39 -2.46 2.56
C PRO A 394 -12.38 -2.75 1.44
N ARG A 395 -11.08 -2.61 1.69
CA ARG A 395 -10.06 -2.82 0.65
C ARG A 395 -9.98 -4.29 0.23
N GLY A 396 -10.04 -4.52 -1.07
CA GLY A 396 -10.09 -5.87 -1.64
C GLY A 396 -11.45 -6.55 -1.47
N VAL A 397 -12.49 -5.79 -1.08
CA VAL A 397 -13.88 -6.23 -1.15
C VAL A 397 -14.45 -5.81 -2.50
N LEU A 398 -15.22 -6.71 -3.11
CA LEU A 398 -15.96 -6.48 -4.34
C LEU A 398 -17.39 -6.09 -4.00
N VAL A 399 -17.87 -5.01 -4.60
CA VAL A 399 -19.24 -4.52 -4.46
C VAL A 399 -19.94 -4.71 -5.80
N GLY A 400 -20.98 -5.54 -5.83
CA GLY A 400 -21.74 -5.80 -7.06
C GLY A 400 -23.07 -6.45 -6.76
N THR A 401 -24.03 -6.24 -7.66
CA THR A 401 -25.40 -6.76 -7.54
C THR A 401 -25.64 -8.05 -8.32
N ASP A 402 -24.67 -8.51 -9.10
CA ASP A 402 -24.86 -9.63 -10.03
C ASP A 402 -24.64 -10.96 -9.31
N SER A 403 -25.75 -11.64 -9.00
CA SER A 403 -25.77 -12.77 -8.07
C SER A 403 -25.26 -14.10 -8.63
N GLU A 404 -24.93 -14.13 -9.92
CA GLU A 404 -24.44 -15.32 -10.61
C GLU A 404 -22.91 -15.48 -10.50
N LEU A 405 -22.20 -14.50 -9.92
CA LEU A 405 -20.72 -14.49 -9.77
C LEU A 405 -20.25 -15.02 -8.40
N PHE A 406 -21.19 -15.50 -7.57
CA PHE A 406 -20.97 -15.87 -6.17
C PHE A 406 -20.43 -17.30 -5.96
N SER A 407 -20.23 -18.06 -7.03
CA SER A 407 -19.88 -19.49 -6.95
C SER A 407 -18.39 -19.77 -6.76
N VAL A 408 -17.51 -18.76 -6.84
CA VAL A 408 -16.06 -18.96 -6.66
C VAL A 408 -15.68 -18.84 -5.19
N PRO A 409 -15.16 -19.91 -4.54
CA PRO A 409 -14.72 -19.86 -3.16
C PRO A 409 -13.62 -18.81 -2.94
N GLY A 410 -13.70 -18.08 -1.84
CA GLY A 410 -12.65 -17.13 -1.42
C GLY A 410 -12.82 -15.70 -1.92
N LEU A 411 -13.74 -15.43 -2.85
CA LEU A 411 -14.11 -14.07 -3.23
C LEU A 411 -14.68 -13.29 -2.02
N ARG A 412 -14.19 -12.07 -1.82
CA ARG A 412 -14.65 -11.18 -0.76
C ARG A 412 -15.71 -10.23 -1.31
N ILE A 413 -16.93 -10.72 -1.50
CA ILE A 413 -18.02 -9.91 -2.06
C ILE A 413 -18.87 -9.37 -0.91
N ALA A 414 -19.07 -8.05 -0.88
CA ALA A 414 -19.93 -7.40 0.10
C ALA A 414 -21.36 -7.97 0.02
N HIS A 415 -21.97 -8.22 1.17
CA HIS A 415 -23.35 -8.67 1.22
C HIS A 415 -24.27 -7.63 0.54
N PRO A 416 -25.22 -8.02 -0.34
CA PRO A 416 -26.05 -7.10 -1.11
C PRO A 416 -26.79 -6.08 -0.24
N GLU A 417 -27.27 -6.50 0.92
CA GLU A 417 -27.97 -5.62 1.86
C GLU A 417 -27.03 -4.68 2.65
N ALA A 418 -25.72 -4.96 2.70
CA ALA A 418 -24.69 -4.09 3.27
C ALA A 418 -23.99 -3.22 2.21
N ALA A 419 -24.22 -3.48 0.92
CA ALA A 419 -23.55 -2.77 -0.17
C ALA A 419 -23.87 -1.27 -0.12
N HIS A 420 -22.84 -0.42 -0.09
CA HIS A 420 -23.01 1.03 0.06
C HIS A 420 -21.92 1.80 -0.71
N PRO A 421 -22.21 2.95 -1.35
CA PRO A 421 -21.22 3.75 -2.10
C PRO A 421 -20.02 4.25 -1.27
N LEU A 422 -20.15 4.31 0.06
CA LEU A 422 -19.02 4.58 0.96
C LEU A 422 -17.91 3.55 0.80
N LEU A 423 -18.24 2.26 0.64
CA LEU A 423 -17.24 1.19 0.54
C LEU A 423 -16.31 1.40 -0.67
N LEU A 424 -16.88 1.82 -1.81
CA LEU A 424 -16.10 2.15 -3.01
C LEU A 424 -15.13 3.31 -2.75
N ARG A 425 -15.57 4.35 -2.04
CA ARG A 425 -14.71 5.48 -1.62
C ARG A 425 -13.61 5.08 -0.64
N LEU A 426 -13.80 3.98 0.11
CA LEU A 426 -12.83 3.44 1.07
C LEU A 426 -11.88 2.39 0.45
N GLY A 427 -12.02 2.11 -0.84
CA GLY A 427 -11.12 1.23 -1.60
C GLY A 427 -11.68 -0.16 -1.90
N ALA A 428 -12.99 -0.38 -1.73
CA ALA A 428 -13.66 -1.49 -2.37
C ALA A 428 -13.74 -1.25 -3.90
N THR A 429 -13.81 -2.32 -4.68
CA THR A 429 -13.91 -2.26 -6.14
C THR A 429 -15.27 -2.72 -6.62
N GLU A 430 -15.74 -2.19 -7.74
CA GLU A 430 -16.95 -2.70 -8.38
C GLU A 430 -16.67 -4.10 -8.96
N ALA A 431 -17.58 -5.04 -8.76
CA ALA A 431 -17.41 -6.42 -9.19
C ALA A 431 -17.66 -6.57 -10.71
N GLY A 432 -16.73 -6.09 -11.53
CA GLY A 432 -16.75 -6.26 -12.98
C GLY A 432 -16.11 -7.59 -13.43
N PRO A 433 -16.40 -8.06 -14.66
CA PRO A 433 -15.85 -9.31 -15.17
C PRO A 433 -14.32 -9.34 -15.24
N ALA A 434 -13.67 -8.22 -15.56
CA ALA A 434 -12.22 -8.12 -15.61
C ALA A 434 -11.61 -8.16 -14.19
N GLU A 435 -12.18 -7.39 -13.26
CA GLU A 435 -11.74 -7.34 -11.86
C GLU A 435 -11.86 -8.69 -11.16
N LEU A 436 -12.89 -9.48 -11.51
CA LEU A 436 -13.05 -10.84 -11.02
C LEU A 436 -11.98 -11.78 -11.57
N LEU A 437 -11.71 -11.75 -12.88
CA LEU A 437 -10.62 -12.54 -13.47
C LEU A 437 -9.26 -12.16 -12.87
N ASP A 438 -9.02 -10.87 -12.63
CA ASP A 438 -7.75 -10.40 -12.08
C ASP A 438 -7.60 -10.70 -10.57
N SER A 439 -8.65 -11.19 -9.90
CA SER A 439 -8.62 -11.55 -8.49
C SER A 439 -7.85 -12.85 -8.21
N ASP A 440 -7.08 -12.85 -7.10
CA ASP A 440 -6.30 -14.03 -6.68
C ASP A 440 -7.19 -15.24 -6.36
N ALA A 441 -8.43 -15.03 -5.91
CA ALA A 441 -9.35 -16.11 -5.60
C ALA A 441 -9.77 -16.89 -6.85
N VAL A 442 -10.05 -16.20 -7.98
CA VAL A 442 -10.36 -16.87 -9.25
C VAL A 442 -9.13 -17.57 -9.81
N ARG A 443 -7.96 -16.92 -9.77
CA ARG A 443 -6.70 -17.53 -10.20
C ARG A 443 -6.40 -18.83 -9.44
N GLU A 444 -6.55 -18.80 -8.12
CA GLU A 444 -6.34 -19.98 -7.29
C GLU A 444 -7.39 -21.06 -7.53
N ALA A 445 -8.66 -20.69 -7.75
CA ALA A 445 -9.71 -21.65 -8.09
C ALA A 445 -9.43 -22.37 -9.41
N VAL A 446 -8.93 -21.65 -10.42
CA VAL A 446 -8.50 -22.23 -11.70
C VAL A 446 -7.28 -23.12 -11.52
N HIS A 447 -6.26 -22.67 -10.79
CA HIS A 447 -5.06 -23.47 -10.51
C HIS A 447 -5.39 -24.82 -9.84
N ARG A 448 -6.33 -24.82 -8.88
CA ARG A 448 -6.80 -26.04 -8.19
C ARG A 448 -7.92 -26.78 -8.91
N SER A 449 -8.34 -26.33 -10.09
CA SER A 449 -9.53 -26.89 -10.75
C SER A 449 -9.39 -28.37 -11.12
N LEU A 450 -8.16 -28.88 -11.27
CA LEU A 450 -7.86 -30.30 -11.49
C LEU A 450 -7.85 -31.17 -10.22
N ASP A 451 -7.86 -30.58 -9.01
CA ASP A 451 -7.78 -31.36 -7.76
C ASP A 451 -9.07 -32.15 -7.49
N ASP A 452 -10.23 -31.53 -7.70
CA ASP A 452 -11.57 -32.16 -7.60
C ASP A 452 -12.54 -31.63 -8.68
N PRO A 453 -12.28 -31.95 -9.96
CA PRO A 453 -13.02 -31.37 -11.07
C PRO A 453 -14.48 -31.86 -11.16
N ALA A 454 -14.80 -33.00 -10.53
CA ALA A 454 -16.14 -33.58 -10.58
C ALA A 454 -17.14 -32.89 -9.65
N LEU A 455 -16.67 -32.32 -8.53
CA LEU A 455 -17.54 -31.69 -7.53
C LEU A 455 -17.79 -30.21 -7.86
N ASP A 456 -16.72 -29.45 -8.12
CA ASP A 456 -16.77 -27.98 -8.26
C ASP A 456 -16.51 -27.49 -9.70
N GLY A 457 -15.95 -28.35 -10.56
CA GLY A 457 -15.53 -28.01 -11.93
C GLY A 457 -16.63 -27.45 -12.82
N PRO A 458 -17.82 -28.06 -12.96
CA PRO A 458 -18.85 -27.58 -13.89
C PRO A 458 -19.32 -26.14 -13.64
N GLU A 459 -19.45 -25.73 -12.38
CA GLU A 459 -19.87 -24.37 -12.02
C GLU A 459 -18.72 -23.37 -12.18
N LEU A 460 -17.48 -23.76 -11.82
CA LEU A 460 -16.30 -22.93 -12.05
C LEU A 460 -16.07 -22.69 -13.54
N VAL A 461 -16.13 -23.72 -14.38
CA VAL A 461 -15.99 -23.63 -15.84
C VAL A 461 -17.01 -22.65 -16.42
N ARG A 462 -18.30 -22.82 -16.08
CA ARG A 462 -19.33 -21.88 -16.55
C ARG A 462 -19.04 -20.45 -16.12
N THR A 463 -18.62 -20.25 -14.88
CA THR A 463 -18.31 -18.93 -14.33
C THR A 463 -17.14 -18.28 -15.06
N VAL A 464 -16.03 -19.00 -15.21
CA VAL A 464 -14.82 -18.51 -15.89
C VAL A 464 -15.09 -18.23 -17.37
N LEU A 465 -15.74 -19.14 -18.10
CA LEU A 465 -16.08 -18.92 -19.50
C LEU A 465 -17.02 -17.72 -19.70
N ARG A 466 -17.97 -17.47 -18.78
CA ARG A 466 -18.80 -16.25 -18.77
C ARG A 466 -17.96 -14.99 -18.56
N LEU A 467 -17.04 -15.02 -17.60
CA LEU A 467 -16.16 -13.89 -17.33
C LEU A 467 -15.29 -13.57 -18.55
N VAL A 468 -14.66 -14.59 -19.15
CA VAL A 468 -13.83 -14.48 -20.35
C VAL A 468 -14.65 -13.95 -21.53
N SER A 469 -15.89 -14.41 -21.71
CA SER A 469 -16.77 -13.89 -22.77
C SER A 469 -17.04 -12.38 -22.69
N ARG A 470 -16.84 -11.76 -21.52
CA ARG A 470 -17.06 -10.32 -21.28
C ARG A 470 -15.77 -9.52 -21.12
N ALA A 471 -14.65 -10.15 -20.72
CA ALA A 471 -13.39 -9.49 -20.37
C ALA A 471 -12.15 -9.99 -21.13
N GLY A 472 -12.29 -11.00 -21.99
CA GLY A 472 -11.20 -11.62 -22.73
C GLY A 472 -10.32 -12.55 -21.89
N GLY A 473 -9.33 -13.15 -22.55
CA GLY A 473 -8.42 -14.13 -21.96
C GLY A 473 -7.33 -13.58 -21.03
N ARG A 474 -6.61 -14.50 -20.38
CA ARG A 474 -5.40 -14.30 -19.59
C ARG A 474 -4.54 -15.57 -19.72
N PRO A 475 -3.20 -15.48 -19.78
CA PRO A 475 -2.34 -16.65 -19.98
C PRO A 475 -2.56 -17.78 -18.96
N TRP A 476 -2.75 -17.46 -17.68
CA TRP A 476 -2.96 -18.44 -16.61
C TRP A 476 -4.30 -19.20 -16.69
N LEU A 477 -5.25 -18.76 -17.53
CA LEU A 477 -6.52 -19.48 -17.71
C LEU A 477 -6.34 -20.83 -18.40
N ALA A 478 -5.20 -21.02 -19.08
CA ALA A 478 -4.79 -22.27 -19.69
C ALA A 478 -4.86 -23.47 -18.72
N GLU A 479 -4.70 -23.23 -17.42
CA GLU A 479 -4.76 -24.25 -16.38
C GLU A 479 -6.19 -24.72 -16.03
N LEU A 480 -7.23 -24.08 -16.57
CA LEU A 480 -8.62 -24.43 -16.25
C LEU A 480 -8.92 -25.87 -16.69
N ALA A 481 -9.35 -26.68 -15.73
CA ALA A 481 -9.84 -28.03 -15.97
C ALA A 481 -11.11 -28.00 -16.81
N LEU A 482 -11.06 -28.60 -17.99
CA LEU A 482 -12.18 -28.79 -18.90
C LEU A 482 -12.34 -30.29 -19.19
N PRO A 483 -13.58 -30.77 -19.44
CA PRO A 483 -13.81 -32.15 -19.79
C PRO A 483 -13.36 -32.45 -21.23
N SER A 484 -12.71 -33.58 -21.43
CA SER A 484 -12.39 -34.13 -22.76
C SER A 484 -13.48 -35.09 -23.26
N ALA A 485 -13.43 -35.39 -24.56
CA ALA A 485 -14.38 -36.27 -25.25
C ALA A 485 -14.37 -37.74 -24.76
N ASP A 486 -13.31 -38.16 -24.05
CA ASP A 486 -13.20 -39.46 -23.37
C ASP A 486 -13.72 -39.44 -21.92
N GLY A 487 -14.15 -38.28 -21.42
CA GLY A 487 -14.69 -38.09 -20.07
C GLY A 487 -13.65 -37.85 -18.99
N GLU A 488 -12.37 -37.68 -19.35
CA GLU A 488 -11.34 -37.18 -18.43
C GLU A 488 -11.43 -35.66 -18.26
N TRP A 489 -10.74 -35.12 -17.25
CA TRP A 489 -10.58 -33.68 -17.06
C TRP A 489 -9.12 -33.33 -17.28
N ARG A 490 -8.89 -32.32 -18.13
CA ARG A 490 -7.54 -31.88 -18.54
C ARG A 490 -7.48 -30.37 -18.53
N ARG A 491 -6.27 -29.82 -18.49
CA ARG A 491 -6.08 -28.37 -18.62
C ARG A 491 -6.58 -27.90 -19.98
N ALA A 492 -6.98 -26.64 -20.09
CA ALA A 492 -7.43 -26.08 -21.35
C ALA A 492 -6.33 -26.13 -22.43
N ASP A 493 -5.07 -25.87 -22.06
CA ASP A 493 -3.90 -25.98 -22.93
C ASP A 493 -3.48 -27.41 -23.29
N GLU A 494 -4.14 -28.42 -22.74
CA GLU A 494 -3.96 -29.84 -23.10
C GLU A 494 -5.10 -30.35 -23.98
N LEU A 495 -6.04 -29.47 -24.37
CA LEU A 495 -7.23 -29.81 -25.13
C LEU A 495 -7.25 -29.13 -26.49
N VAL A 496 -7.48 -29.92 -27.53
CA VAL A 496 -7.66 -29.43 -28.90
C VAL A 496 -9.15 -29.40 -29.24
N LEU A 497 -9.58 -28.38 -29.99
CA LEU A 497 -10.94 -28.30 -30.47
C LEU A 497 -11.30 -29.50 -31.37
N PRO A 498 -12.51 -30.07 -31.26
CA PRO A 498 -12.90 -31.30 -31.97
C PRO A 498 -12.81 -31.23 -33.50
N ASP A 499 -12.91 -30.02 -34.06
CA ASP A 499 -12.87 -29.74 -35.49
C ASP A 499 -11.58 -29.02 -35.92
N SER A 500 -10.58 -28.91 -35.05
CA SER A 500 -9.29 -28.30 -35.39
C SER A 500 -8.55 -29.13 -36.45
N ALA A 501 -7.98 -28.45 -37.43
CA ALA A 501 -7.13 -29.08 -38.45
C ALA A 501 -5.86 -29.68 -37.86
N LEU A 502 -5.39 -29.19 -36.70
CA LEU A 502 -4.20 -29.66 -36.02
C LEU A 502 -4.25 -31.16 -35.71
N LEU A 503 -5.44 -31.69 -35.33
CA LEU A 503 -5.64 -33.12 -35.05
C LEU A 503 -5.24 -34.04 -36.21
N SER A 504 -5.25 -33.54 -37.46
CA SER A 504 -4.92 -34.35 -38.64
C SER A 504 -3.42 -34.50 -38.91
N VAL A 505 -2.58 -33.71 -38.22
CA VAL A 505 -1.11 -33.70 -38.41
C VAL A 505 -0.34 -34.17 -37.18
N LEU A 506 -0.98 -34.28 -36.02
CA LEU A 506 -0.34 -34.78 -34.81
C LEU A 506 -0.11 -36.30 -34.86
N GLU A 507 0.91 -36.78 -34.17
CA GLU A 507 1.11 -38.21 -33.92
C GLU A 507 -0.10 -38.81 -33.19
N PRO A 508 -0.52 -40.06 -33.48
CA PRO A 508 -1.70 -40.66 -32.87
C PRO A 508 -1.66 -40.79 -31.34
N ASP A 509 -0.48 -40.78 -30.75
CA ASP A 509 -0.21 -40.85 -29.30
C ASP A 509 0.22 -39.50 -28.71
N ALA A 510 0.04 -38.39 -29.43
CA ALA A 510 0.25 -37.06 -28.89
C ALA A 510 -0.57 -36.86 -27.59
N PRO A 511 0.01 -36.26 -26.53
CA PRO A 511 -0.59 -36.17 -25.20
C PRO A 511 -1.85 -35.27 -25.11
N PHE A 512 -2.33 -34.72 -26.22
CA PHE A 512 -3.51 -33.87 -26.26
C PHE A 512 -4.82 -34.65 -26.14
N GLY A 513 -5.74 -34.13 -25.34
CA GLY A 513 -7.15 -34.54 -25.36
C GLY A 513 -7.94 -33.76 -26.42
N VAL A 514 -9.09 -34.29 -26.81
CA VAL A 514 -10.08 -33.53 -27.59
C VAL A 514 -11.10 -32.95 -26.63
N LEU A 515 -11.40 -31.65 -26.71
CA LEU A 515 -12.41 -31.01 -25.85
C LEU A 515 -13.77 -31.70 -25.98
N ASP A 516 -14.51 -31.85 -24.88
CA ASP A 516 -15.85 -32.43 -24.90
C ASP A 516 -16.78 -31.67 -25.89
N PRO A 517 -17.44 -32.37 -26.83
CA PRO A 517 -18.28 -31.73 -27.85
C PRO A 517 -19.44 -30.91 -27.29
N SER A 518 -19.95 -31.23 -26.09
CA SER A 518 -21.03 -30.46 -25.47
C SER A 518 -20.55 -29.08 -25.06
N VAL A 519 -19.38 -28.98 -24.44
CA VAL A 519 -18.74 -27.70 -24.06
C VAL A 519 -18.39 -26.90 -25.32
N ALA A 520 -17.80 -27.56 -26.32
CA ALA A 520 -17.44 -26.93 -27.60
C ALA A 520 -18.66 -26.32 -28.33
N SER A 521 -19.84 -26.93 -28.17
CA SER A 521 -21.10 -26.45 -28.78
C SER A 521 -21.82 -25.36 -27.98
N GLU A 522 -21.58 -25.28 -26.67
CA GLU A 522 -22.25 -24.33 -25.77
C GLU A 522 -21.59 -22.94 -25.83
N TRP A 523 -20.28 -22.88 -26.07
CA TRP A 523 -19.50 -21.64 -25.99
C TRP A 523 -18.94 -21.20 -27.36
N PRO A 524 -18.82 -19.89 -27.62
CA PRO A 524 -18.15 -19.41 -28.83
C PRO A 524 -16.68 -19.87 -28.88
N ARG A 525 -16.21 -20.27 -30.06
CA ARG A 525 -14.82 -20.69 -30.31
C ARG A 525 -13.79 -19.72 -29.72
N SER A 526 -14.01 -18.42 -29.88
CA SER A 526 -13.11 -17.39 -29.36
C SER A 526 -12.95 -17.43 -27.84
N VAL A 527 -14.00 -17.77 -27.08
CA VAL A 527 -13.94 -17.86 -25.62
C VAL A 527 -13.11 -19.06 -25.20
N LEU A 528 -13.25 -20.19 -25.90
CA LEU A 528 -12.48 -21.40 -25.63
C LEU A 528 -10.99 -21.18 -25.92
N VAL A 529 -10.68 -20.51 -27.04
CA VAL A 529 -9.30 -20.12 -27.39
C VAL A 529 -8.74 -19.11 -26.39
N ASP A 530 -9.53 -18.11 -25.95
CA ASP A 530 -9.12 -17.13 -24.93
C ASP A 530 -8.82 -17.76 -23.56
N VAL A 531 -9.40 -18.93 -23.26
CA VAL A 531 -9.11 -19.73 -22.06
C VAL A 531 -7.88 -20.61 -22.25
N GLY A 532 -7.44 -20.85 -23.49
CA GLY A 532 -6.24 -21.65 -23.79
C GLY A 532 -6.51 -22.95 -24.55
N VAL A 533 -7.76 -23.24 -24.94
CA VAL A 533 -8.06 -24.43 -25.77
C VAL A 533 -7.40 -24.28 -27.15
N ILE A 534 -6.68 -25.31 -27.56
CA ILE A 534 -5.87 -25.32 -28.78
C ILE A 534 -6.75 -25.40 -30.02
N ASP A 535 -6.52 -24.47 -30.95
CA ASP A 535 -7.20 -24.40 -32.26
C ASP A 535 -6.23 -24.55 -33.45
N GLY A 536 -4.94 -24.49 -33.20
CA GLY A 536 -3.90 -24.55 -34.22
C GLY A 536 -2.53 -24.60 -33.55
N PHE A 537 -1.48 -24.32 -34.32
CA PHE A 537 -0.14 -24.20 -33.75
C PHE A 537 -0.08 -23.02 -32.76
N THR A 538 0.26 -23.31 -31.52
CA THR A 538 0.37 -22.32 -30.45
C THR A 538 1.73 -21.63 -30.53
N VAL A 539 1.70 -20.29 -30.66
CA VAL A 539 2.92 -19.46 -30.67
C VAL A 539 3.18 -18.92 -29.28
N VAL A 540 4.41 -19.09 -28.81
CA VAL A 540 4.97 -18.47 -27.61
C VAL A 540 5.80 -17.27 -28.03
N GLU A 541 5.63 -16.16 -27.32
CA GLU A 541 6.33 -14.91 -27.52
C GLU A 541 6.85 -14.41 -26.15
N ASP A 542 8.17 -14.24 -26.03
CA ASP A 542 8.82 -13.55 -24.93
C ASP A 542 9.78 -12.48 -25.49
N ASP A 543 9.50 -11.21 -25.21
CA ASP A 543 10.29 -10.06 -25.66
C ASP A 543 11.51 -9.77 -24.77
N SER A 544 11.72 -10.52 -23.69
CA SER A 544 12.85 -10.36 -22.77
C SER A 544 13.23 -11.67 -22.07
N PRO A 545 13.55 -12.73 -22.84
CA PRO A 545 13.82 -14.05 -22.29
C PRO A 545 15.14 -14.05 -21.52
N THR A 546 15.17 -14.74 -20.38
CA THR A 546 16.38 -14.86 -19.55
C THR A 546 17.02 -16.24 -19.58
N GLU A 547 16.23 -17.27 -19.90
CA GLU A 547 16.64 -18.68 -19.99
C GLU A 547 15.70 -19.43 -20.95
N PRO A 548 16.06 -20.65 -21.42
CA PRO A 548 15.20 -21.46 -22.28
C PRO A 548 14.13 -22.22 -21.46
N ASP A 549 13.12 -21.51 -20.97
CA ASP A 549 12.04 -22.04 -20.10
C ASP A 549 10.64 -21.95 -20.75
N HIS A 550 10.58 -21.94 -22.09
CA HIS A 550 9.34 -21.69 -22.84
C HIS A 550 8.57 -22.96 -23.22
N ASP A 551 9.00 -24.12 -22.73
CA ASP A 551 8.51 -25.46 -23.12
C ASP A 551 8.57 -25.71 -24.63
N LEU A 552 9.58 -25.17 -25.32
CA LEU A 552 9.83 -25.43 -26.73
C LEU A 552 10.73 -26.67 -26.89
N ALA A 553 10.43 -27.52 -27.88
CA ALA A 553 11.20 -28.73 -28.15
C ALA A 553 12.67 -28.41 -28.50
N ASP A 554 13.64 -29.03 -27.84
CA ASP A 554 15.06 -28.80 -28.12
C ASP A 554 15.53 -27.34 -27.96
N GLU A 555 14.77 -26.50 -27.22
CA GLU A 555 15.05 -25.07 -27.05
C GLU A 555 16.46 -24.79 -26.53
N GLY A 556 16.93 -25.59 -25.57
CA GLY A 556 18.27 -25.44 -25.00
C GLY A 556 19.38 -25.51 -26.05
N TYR A 557 19.24 -26.36 -27.08
CA TYR A 557 20.22 -26.46 -28.16
C TYR A 557 20.22 -25.22 -29.06
N TRP A 558 19.03 -24.66 -29.35
CA TRP A 558 18.92 -23.40 -30.08
C TRP A 558 19.49 -22.24 -29.27
N TRP A 559 19.21 -22.21 -27.97
CA TRP A 559 19.69 -21.17 -27.05
C TRP A 559 21.21 -21.14 -26.95
N ASP A 560 21.83 -22.33 -26.81
CA ASP A 560 23.29 -22.49 -26.67
C ASP A 560 24.06 -22.20 -27.98
N ALA A 561 23.37 -22.15 -29.12
CA ALA A 561 23.98 -21.86 -30.41
C ALA A 561 24.42 -20.38 -30.55
N PHE A 562 23.92 -19.48 -29.71
CA PHE A 562 24.28 -18.06 -29.75
C PHE A 562 25.31 -17.70 -28.67
N GLU A 563 26.36 -16.97 -29.05
CA GLU A 563 27.34 -16.42 -28.08
C GLU A 563 26.70 -15.43 -27.08
N VAL A 564 25.64 -14.76 -27.52
CA VAL A 564 24.83 -13.83 -26.71
C VAL A 564 23.39 -14.35 -26.71
N PRO A 565 22.75 -14.48 -25.53
CA PRO A 565 21.37 -14.92 -25.45
C PRO A 565 20.43 -14.13 -26.37
N PRO A 566 19.45 -14.79 -27.00
CA PRO A 566 18.50 -14.13 -27.90
C PRO A 566 17.71 -13.06 -27.15
N THR A 567 17.46 -11.91 -27.79
CA THR A 567 16.72 -10.80 -27.16
C THR A 567 15.21 -10.98 -27.19
N ARG A 568 14.72 -11.99 -27.91
CA ARG A 568 13.31 -12.34 -28.05
C ARG A 568 13.19 -13.81 -28.44
N VAL A 569 12.24 -14.51 -27.84
CA VAL A 569 11.81 -15.85 -28.27
C VAL A 569 10.47 -15.70 -28.97
N LEU A 570 10.39 -16.18 -30.21
CA LEU A 570 9.14 -16.35 -30.95
C LEU A 570 9.15 -17.76 -31.53
N GLY A 571 8.34 -18.65 -30.97
CA GLY A 571 8.41 -20.08 -31.27
C GLY A 571 7.04 -20.75 -31.29
N ILE A 572 6.89 -21.75 -32.16
CA ILE A 572 5.76 -22.67 -32.16
C ILE A 572 6.05 -23.83 -31.20
N ARG A 573 5.14 -24.07 -30.24
CA ARG A 573 5.21 -25.22 -29.34
C ARG A 573 4.89 -26.54 -30.05
N ASP A 574 5.30 -27.64 -29.44
CA ASP A 574 4.79 -28.98 -29.76
C ASP A 574 5.07 -29.44 -31.20
N LEU A 575 6.11 -28.89 -31.84
CA LEU A 575 6.53 -29.27 -33.20
C LEU A 575 6.99 -30.74 -33.27
N ASP A 576 7.53 -31.27 -32.17
CA ASP A 576 7.94 -32.66 -32.01
C ASP A 576 6.76 -33.65 -31.98
N LEU A 577 5.54 -33.15 -31.74
CA LEU A 577 4.30 -33.93 -31.75
C LEU A 577 3.68 -34.06 -33.17
N VAL A 578 4.25 -33.41 -34.18
CA VAL A 578 3.79 -33.54 -35.58
C VAL A 578 4.25 -34.87 -36.17
N ALA A 579 3.32 -35.60 -36.78
CA ALA A 579 3.59 -36.88 -37.41
C ALA A 579 4.61 -36.75 -38.55
N ARG A 580 5.56 -37.69 -38.60
CA ARG A 580 6.70 -37.62 -39.54
C ARG A 580 6.30 -37.54 -41.01
N ASP A 581 5.15 -38.10 -41.40
CA ASP A 581 4.63 -38.08 -42.77
C ASP A 581 3.66 -36.92 -43.04
N LYS A 582 3.48 -36.00 -42.08
CA LYS A 582 2.50 -34.91 -42.11
C LYS A 582 3.10 -33.51 -42.15
N TRP A 583 4.42 -33.40 -42.26
CA TRP A 583 5.10 -32.12 -42.38
C TRP A 583 4.62 -31.23 -43.54
N PRO A 584 4.33 -31.76 -44.76
CA PRO A 584 3.77 -30.92 -45.83
C PRO A 584 2.44 -30.25 -45.44
N GLU A 585 1.53 -30.99 -44.80
CA GLU A 585 0.26 -30.47 -44.31
C GLU A 585 0.46 -29.49 -43.14
N ALA A 586 1.34 -29.81 -42.18
CA ALA A 586 1.65 -28.95 -41.05
C ALA A 586 2.24 -27.59 -41.49
N LEU A 587 3.20 -27.61 -42.43
CA LEU A 587 3.77 -26.38 -43.01
C LEU A 587 2.72 -25.57 -43.77
N ALA A 588 1.79 -26.23 -44.47
CA ALA A 588 0.68 -25.54 -45.12
C ALA A 588 -0.23 -24.84 -44.11
N MET A 589 -0.50 -25.47 -42.96
CA MET A 589 -1.28 -24.87 -41.87
C MET A 589 -0.55 -23.66 -41.27
N MET A 590 0.74 -23.80 -40.92
CA MET A 590 1.55 -22.70 -40.38
C MET A 590 1.63 -21.52 -41.35
N ALA A 591 1.75 -21.78 -42.66
CA ALA A 591 1.78 -20.73 -43.68
C ALA A 591 0.42 -20.04 -43.90
N ALA A 592 -0.69 -20.72 -43.57
CA ALA A 592 -2.04 -20.17 -43.68
C ALA A 592 -2.45 -19.32 -42.46
N ASP A 593 -1.84 -19.55 -41.30
CA ASP A 593 -2.06 -18.78 -40.09
C ASP A 593 -1.04 -17.62 -39.96
N PRO A 594 -1.48 -16.35 -39.97
CA PRO A 594 -0.58 -15.21 -39.81
C PRO A 594 0.23 -15.19 -38.51
N VAL A 595 -0.26 -15.82 -37.43
CA VAL A 595 0.45 -15.86 -36.13
C VAL A 595 1.58 -16.88 -36.20
N ALA A 596 1.29 -18.14 -36.54
CA ALA A 596 2.31 -19.16 -36.76
C ALA A 596 3.33 -18.77 -37.85
N TRP A 597 2.87 -18.16 -38.94
CA TRP A 597 3.76 -17.74 -40.03
C TRP A 597 4.82 -16.73 -39.58
N ARG A 598 4.49 -15.82 -38.64
CA ARG A 598 5.49 -14.90 -38.07
C ARG A 598 6.63 -15.65 -37.40
N ALA A 599 6.32 -16.66 -36.58
CA ALA A 599 7.32 -17.50 -35.93
C ALA A 599 8.18 -18.27 -36.95
N VAL A 600 7.56 -18.84 -38.00
CA VAL A 600 8.30 -19.53 -39.07
C VAL A 600 9.21 -18.59 -39.86
N SER A 601 8.77 -17.35 -40.09
CA SER A 601 9.50 -16.37 -40.90
C SER A 601 10.48 -15.49 -40.12
N GLU A 602 10.57 -15.68 -38.80
CA GLU A 602 11.47 -14.91 -37.93
C GLU A 602 12.94 -15.22 -38.30
N PRO A 603 13.74 -14.22 -38.69
CA PRO A 603 15.15 -14.42 -39.00
C PRO A 603 15.89 -14.98 -37.79
N ASP A 604 16.70 -16.02 -38.00
CA ASP A 604 17.45 -16.72 -36.95
C ASP A 604 16.57 -17.22 -35.78
N GLY A 605 15.26 -17.33 -36.01
CA GLY A 605 14.27 -17.71 -35.01
C GLY A 605 14.25 -19.22 -34.74
N TYR A 606 13.83 -19.57 -33.52
CA TYR A 606 13.72 -20.95 -33.05
C TYR A 606 12.94 -21.86 -34.02
N THR A 607 11.76 -21.42 -34.50
CA THR A 607 10.91 -22.28 -35.34
C THR A 607 11.55 -22.61 -36.68
N GLY A 608 12.17 -21.63 -37.36
CA GLY A 608 12.90 -21.89 -38.59
C GLY A 608 14.08 -22.84 -38.38
N TRP A 609 14.84 -22.63 -37.29
CA TRP A 609 15.95 -23.49 -36.88
C TRP A 609 15.50 -24.94 -36.62
N TRP A 610 14.38 -25.13 -35.92
CA TRP A 610 13.85 -26.45 -35.56
C TRP A 610 13.33 -27.18 -36.80
N LEU A 611 12.52 -26.49 -37.63
CA LEU A 611 11.98 -27.05 -38.87
C LEU A 611 13.10 -27.50 -39.83
N ALA A 612 14.18 -26.72 -39.96
CA ALA A 612 15.30 -27.08 -40.84
C ALA A 612 15.93 -28.44 -40.47
N ARG A 613 16.00 -28.75 -39.17
CA ARG A 613 16.69 -29.94 -38.63
C ARG A 613 15.79 -31.16 -38.50
N TYR A 614 14.54 -30.96 -38.10
CA TYR A 614 13.68 -32.05 -37.66
C TYR A 614 12.46 -32.28 -38.56
N ALA A 615 11.96 -31.24 -39.25
CA ALA A 615 10.88 -31.45 -40.20
C ALA A 615 11.43 -32.19 -41.42
N THR A 616 10.70 -33.22 -41.88
CA THR A 616 11.18 -34.09 -42.95
C THR A 616 10.25 -34.13 -44.15
N VAL A 617 10.85 -34.32 -45.32
CA VAL A 617 10.17 -34.66 -46.57
C VAL A 617 10.81 -35.91 -47.10
N ASP A 618 10.01 -36.95 -47.38
CA ASP A 618 10.48 -38.29 -47.73
C ASP A 618 11.49 -38.88 -46.72
N GLY A 619 11.34 -38.51 -45.43
CA GLY A 619 12.22 -38.94 -44.34
C GLY A 619 13.56 -38.22 -44.26
N VAL A 620 13.79 -37.18 -45.08
CA VAL A 620 15.01 -36.37 -45.09
C VAL A 620 14.71 -34.98 -44.53
N PRO A 621 15.53 -34.45 -43.59
CA PRO A 621 15.37 -33.10 -43.04
C PRO A 621 15.30 -31.98 -44.08
N LEU A 622 14.53 -30.93 -43.82
CA LEU A 622 14.36 -29.80 -44.75
C LEU A 622 15.69 -29.11 -45.10
N GLY A 623 16.58 -28.92 -44.13
CA GLY A 623 17.92 -28.34 -44.30
C GLY A 623 18.87 -29.17 -45.17
N SER A 624 18.52 -30.43 -45.46
CA SER A 624 19.26 -31.31 -46.36
C SER A 624 18.84 -31.19 -47.83
N TRP A 625 17.88 -30.32 -48.15
CA TRP A 625 17.41 -30.05 -49.50
C TRP A 625 17.81 -28.65 -49.98
N ARG A 626 17.85 -28.46 -51.30
CA ARG A 626 17.93 -27.14 -51.94
C ARG A 626 16.66 -26.80 -52.72
N LEU A 627 16.42 -25.51 -52.90
CA LEU A 627 15.42 -25.04 -53.87
C LEU A 627 15.84 -25.36 -55.32
N PRO A 628 14.88 -25.50 -56.25
CA PRO A 628 15.17 -25.73 -57.67
C PRO A 628 16.12 -24.69 -58.28
N ASP A 629 15.90 -23.40 -57.96
CA ASP A 629 16.65 -22.27 -58.51
C ASP A 629 17.98 -22.00 -57.78
N ALA A 630 18.32 -22.79 -56.76
CA ALA A 630 19.59 -22.70 -56.02
C ALA A 630 20.73 -23.44 -56.76
N ASP A 631 21.02 -23.04 -57.99
CA ASP A 631 21.99 -23.68 -58.88
C ASP A 631 23.41 -23.73 -58.28
N GLY A 632 23.74 -22.78 -57.40
CA GLY A 632 25.02 -22.73 -56.68
C GLY A 632 25.28 -23.93 -55.76
N LEU A 633 24.26 -24.73 -55.45
CA LEU A 633 24.30 -25.91 -54.60
C LEU A 633 24.15 -27.23 -55.37
N GLU A 634 24.10 -27.17 -56.70
CA GLU A 634 23.90 -28.35 -57.55
C GLU A 634 24.97 -29.42 -57.27
N GLY A 635 24.52 -30.66 -57.09
CA GLY A 635 25.36 -31.82 -56.76
C GLY A 635 25.67 -31.97 -55.26
N LEU A 636 25.73 -30.86 -54.51
CA LEU A 636 25.96 -30.87 -53.07
C LEU A 636 24.68 -31.18 -52.29
N TYR A 637 23.57 -30.56 -52.70
CA TYR A 637 22.23 -30.80 -52.16
C TYR A 637 21.25 -31.20 -53.27
N ASP A 638 20.34 -32.11 -52.92
CA ASP A 638 19.29 -32.59 -53.83
C ASP A 638 18.12 -31.60 -53.86
N VAL A 639 17.41 -31.53 -54.98
CA VAL A 639 16.25 -30.63 -55.13
C VAL A 639 15.11 -31.14 -54.27
N VAL A 640 14.53 -30.28 -53.44
CA VAL A 640 13.37 -30.61 -52.61
C VAL A 640 12.23 -31.18 -53.48
N PRO A 641 11.58 -32.31 -53.08
CA PRO A 641 10.44 -32.85 -53.80
C PRO A 641 9.29 -31.85 -53.91
N SER A 642 8.50 -31.95 -54.99
CA SER A 642 7.33 -31.08 -55.17
C SER A 642 6.18 -31.52 -54.25
N ILE A 643 6.05 -30.84 -53.11
CA ILE A 643 5.03 -31.11 -52.08
C ILE A 643 3.88 -30.09 -52.06
N GLY A 644 3.73 -29.30 -53.13
CA GLY A 644 2.62 -28.34 -53.27
C GLY A 644 2.75 -27.05 -52.44
N LEU A 645 3.90 -26.82 -51.80
CA LEU A 645 4.20 -25.60 -51.05
C LEU A 645 4.97 -24.58 -51.92
N PRO A 646 4.74 -23.26 -51.72
CA PRO A 646 5.46 -22.24 -52.46
C PRO A 646 6.93 -22.11 -51.99
N PRO A 647 7.87 -21.70 -52.87
CA PRO A 647 9.29 -21.65 -52.54
C PRO A 647 9.66 -20.82 -51.30
N HIS A 648 8.92 -19.74 -51.01
CA HIS A 648 9.18 -18.91 -49.83
C HIS A 648 8.83 -19.61 -48.51
N VAL A 649 7.83 -20.50 -48.49
CA VAL A 649 7.51 -21.32 -47.31
C VAL A 649 8.60 -22.36 -47.07
N LEU A 650 9.06 -23.02 -48.13
CA LEU A 650 10.15 -23.98 -48.06
C LEU A 650 11.46 -23.31 -47.60
N ALA A 651 11.77 -22.12 -48.12
CA ALA A 651 12.94 -21.35 -47.70
C ALA A 651 12.85 -20.96 -46.21
N ALA A 652 11.70 -20.46 -45.75
CA ALA A 652 11.51 -20.10 -44.34
C ALA A 652 11.59 -21.31 -43.40
N ALA A 653 11.11 -22.48 -43.85
CA ALA A 653 11.20 -23.73 -43.11
C ALA A 653 12.60 -24.40 -43.16
N GLY A 654 13.60 -23.75 -43.78
CA GLY A 654 14.99 -24.18 -43.76
C GLY A 654 15.52 -24.86 -45.03
N VAL A 655 14.74 -24.96 -46.11
CA VAL A 655 15.26 -25.47 -47.40
C VAL A 655 16.29 -24.49 -47.97
N ARG A 656 17.46 -25.00 -48.31
CA ARG A 656 18.62 -24.15 -48.68
C ARG A 656 18.39 -23.38 -49.97
N THR A 657 18.71 -22.09 -49.92
CA THR A 657 18.69 -21.17 -51.06
C THR A 657 20.09 -20.79 -51.54
N SER A 658 21.08 -20.88 -50.66
CA SER A 658 22.49 -20.59 -50.90
C SER A 658 23.39 -21.46 -50.03
N LEU A 659 24.70 -21.43 -50.30
CA LEU A 659 25.71 -22.05 -49.44
C LEU A 659 25.87 -21.19 -48.18
N SER A 660 25.66 -21.78 -47.01
CA SER A 660 25.81 -21.14 -45.70
C SER A 660 26.19 -22.20 -44.66
N VAL A 661 26.96 -21.77 -43.66
CA VAL A 661 27.28 -22.55 -42.47
C VAL A 661 26.81 -21.74 -41.28
N VAL A 662 25.90 -22.31 -40.49
CA VAL A 662 25.35 -21.69 -39.29
C VAL A 662 26.02 -22.26 -38.03
N ASP A 663 26.28 -23.56 -38.00
CA ASP A 663 26.79 -24.27 -36.82
C ASP A 663 27.69 -25.47 -37.18
N SER A 664 28.11 -26.23 -36.16
CA SER A 664 28.91 -27.44 -36.32
C SER A 664 28.20 -28.56 -37.08
N ASP A 665 26.88 -28.62 -37.04
CA ASP A 665 26.09 -29.63 -37.76
C ASP A 665 26.14 -29.38 -39.27
N ASP A 666 26.06 -28.11 -39.68
CA ASP A 666 26.26 -27.70 -41.07
C ASP A 666 27.66 -28.07 -41.58
N VAL A 667 28.71 -27.85 -40.76
CA VAL A 667 30.09 -28.22 -41.11
C VAL A 667 30.22 -29.73 -41.29
N THR A 668 29.65 -30.50 -40.36
CA THR A 668 29.64 -31.96 -40.41
C THR A 668 28.90 -32.48 -41.64
N ASP A 669 27.74 -31.91 -41.98
CA ASP A 669 26.97 -32.25 -43.18
C ASP A 669 27.75 -31.95 -44.47
N LEU A 670 28.40 -30.77 -44.55
CA LEU A 670 29.23 -30.41 -45.71
C LEU A 670 30.42 -31.34 -45.88
N ILE A 671 31.13 -31.67 -44.81
CA ILE A 671 32.26 -32.60 -44.84
C ILE A 671 31.80 -33.99 -45.31
N ALA A 672 30.70 -34.51 -44.76
CA ALA A 672 30.13 -35.79 -45.16
C ALA A 672 29.75 -35.81 -46.66
N ARG A 673 29.14 -34.72 -47.16
CA ARG A 673 28.75 -34.60 -48.57
C ARG A 673 29.96 -34.43 -49.50
N LEU A 674 30.99 -33.71 -49.08
CA LEU A 674 32.25 -33.62 -49.82
C LEU A 674 32.93 -34.99 -49.90
N GLY A 675 32.85 -35.81 -48.85
CA GLY A 675 33.38 -37.18 -48.82
C GLY A 675 32.58 -38.23 -49.62
N ASP A 676 31.35 -37.92 -50.04
CA ASP A 676 30.48 -38.89 -50.74
C ASP A 676 30.89 -39.11 -52.21
N PRO A 677 31.42 -40.28 -52.60
CA PRO A 677 31.85 -40.55 -53.97
C PRO A 677 30.71 -40.59 -54.99
N ALA A 678 29.45 -40.73 -54.55
CA ALA A 678 28.29 -40.70 -55.45
C ALA A 678 27.93 -39.28 -55.89
N ARG A 679 28.34 -38.26 -55.13
CA ARG A 679 28.07 -36.85 -55.45
C ARG A 679 28.98 -36.33 -56.56
N LYS A 680 28.37 -35.66 -57.54
CA LYS A 680 29.03 -35.01 -58.66
C LYS A 680 29.02 -33.50 -58.43
N LEU A 681 30.14 -32.97 -57.99
CA LEU A 681 30.31 -31.56 -57.67
C LEU A 681 31.10 -30.87 -58.78
N SER A 682 30.83 -29.59 -59.00
CA SER A 682 31.73 -28.77 -59.84
C SER A 682 32.97 -28.38 -59.05
N ASP A 683 34.13 -28.32 -59.71
CA ASP A 683 35.40 -27.95 -59.07
C ASP A 683 35.32 -26.57 -58.39
N ALA A 684 34.58 -25.64 -59.01
CA ALA A 684 34.34 -24.32 -58.45
C ALA A 684 33.52 -24.37 -57.14
N LEU A 685 32.54 -25.27 -57.02
CA LEU A 685 31.78 -25.46 -55.78
C LEU A 685 32.66 -26.07 -54.69
N VAL A 686 33.46 -27.08 -55.03
CA VAL A 686 34.39 -27.72 -54.07
C VAL A 686 35.35 -26.68 -53.48
N LEU A 687 35.98 -25.86 -54.32
CA LEU A 687 36.86 -24.78 -53.85
C LEU A 687 36.15 -23.78 -52.94
N ARG A 688 34.91 -23.39 -53.26
CA ARG A 688 34.11 -22.49 -52.42
C ARG A 688 33.76 -23.11 -51.06
N VAL A 689 33.37 -24.39 -51.04
CA VAL A 689 33.03 -25.09 -49.79
C VAL A 689 34.27 -25.24 -48.92
N HIS A 690 35.43 -25.61 -49.49
CA HIS A 690 36.69 -25.64 -48.74
C HIS A 690 37.07 -24.27 -48.19
N GLY A 691 36.91 -23.19 -48.97
CA GLY A 691 37.11 -21.82 -48.49
C GLY A 691 36.21 -21.48 -47.30
N LEU A 692 34.92 -21.80 -47.40
CA LEU A 692 33.96 -21.57 -46.33
C LEU A 692 34.28 -22.39 -45.07
N LEU A 693 34.69 -23.66 -45.23
CA LEU A 693 35.12 -24.52 -44.12
C LEU A 693 36.37 -23.97 -43.43
N ALA A 694 37.31 -23.44 -44.21
CA ALA A 694 38.52 -22.81 -43.68
C ALA A 694 38.20 -21.56 -42.85
N GLU A 695 37.23 -20.74 -43.28
CA GLU A 695 36.81 -19.52 -42.56
C GLU A 695 36.21 -19.81 -41.19
N VAL A 696 35.57 -20.97 -41.00
CA VAL A 696 34.91 -21.35 -39.74
C VAL A 696 35.73 -22.30 -38.87
N ALA A 697 36.90 -22.75 -39.33
CA ALA A 697 37.71 -23.80 -38.70
C ALA A 697 37.99 -23.55 -37.20
N ASP A 698 38.29 -22.29 -36.82
CA ASP A 698 38.60 -21.93 -35.43
C ASP A 698 37.38 -21.93 -34.48
N SER A 699 36.17 -21.89 -35.04
CA SER A 699 34.91 -21.75 -34.29
C SER A 699 34.16 -23.05 -34.06
N VAL A 700 34.60 -24.13 -34.70
CA VAL A 700 33.90 -25.43 -34.71
C VAL A 700 34.89 -26.57 -34.50
N SER A 701 34.43 -27.62 -33.83
CA SER A 701 35.18 -28.87 -33.69
C SER A 701 34.34 -30.00 -34.26
N VAL A 702 34.90 -30.72 -35.22
CA VAL A 702 34.22 -31.81 -35.94
C VAL A 702 35.11 -33.04 -35.99
N GLU A 703 34.51 -34.21 -36.21
CA GLU A 703 35.26 -35.44 -36.40
C GLU A 703 36.01 -35.42 -37.73
N PRO A 704 37.30 -35.83 -37.76
CA PRO A 704 38.05 -35.93 -39.01
C PRO A 704 37.35 -36.84 -40.03
N PRO A 705 37.27 -36.44 -41.31
CA PRO A 705 36.60 -37.24 -42.32
C PRO A 705 37.41 -38.46 -42.77
N ASP A 706 36.71 -39.55 -43.12
CA ASP A 706 37.32 -40.70 -43.79
C ASP A 706 37.74 -40.38 -45.24
N ARG A 707 37.03 -39.47 -45.90
CA ARG A 707 37.27 -39.10 -47.31
C ARG A 707 37.14 -37.60 -47.52
N VAL A 708 38.01 -37.06 -48.37
CA VAL A 708 38.00 -35.65 -48.76
C VAL A 708 38.00 -35.48 -50.27
N ARG A 709 37.56 -34.33 -50.74
CA ARG A 709 37.45 -34.03 -52.17
C ARG A 709 38.74 -33.40 -52.67
N VAL A 710 39.38 -34.01 -53.66
CA VAL A 710 40.66 -33.53 -54.23
C VAL A 710 40.45 -32.71 -55.52
N LEU A 711 41.52 -32.13 -56.07
CA LEU A 711 41.51 -31.28 -57.27
C LEU A 711 40.95 -31.96 -58.52
N THR A 712 40.90 -33.29 -58.57
CA THR A 712 40.27 -34.04 -59.66
C THR A 712 38.74 -34.12 -59.54
N GLY A 713 38.16 -33.67 -58.43
CA GLY A 713 36.76 -33.83 -58.07
C GLY A 713 36.40 -35.23 -57.54
N ALA A 714 37.37 -36.13 -57.40
CA ALA A 714 37.18 -37.42 -56.74
C ALA A 714 37.17 -37.25 -55.21
N ALA A 715 36.31 -38.01 -54.51
CA ALA A 715 36.43 -38.16 -53.07
C ALA A 715 37.46 -39.28 -52.82
N GLU A 716 38.58 -38.99 -52.17
CA GLU A 716 39.69 -39.91 -51.89
C GLU A 716 39.86 -40.12 -50.37
N PRO A 717 40.49 -41.23 -49.92
CA PRO A 717 40.79 -41.43 -48.51
C PRO A 717 41.60 -40.26 -47.94
N ALA A 718 41.22 -39.75 -46.78
CA ALA A 718 41.87 -38.59 -46.16
C ALA A 718 43.38 -38.82 -45.93
N ASP A 719 43.77 -40.02 -45.50
CA ASP A 719 45.18 -40.41 -45.24
C ASP A 719 46.12 -40.28 -46.46
N ASP A 720 45.58 -40.25 -47.68
CA ASP A 720 46.34 -40.16 -48.93
C ASP A 720 46.37 -38.74 -49.53
N VAL A 721 45.86 -37.74 -48.80
CA VAL A 721 45.62 -36.38 -49.32
C VAL A 721 46.37 -35.32 -48.50
N LEU A 722 46.97 -34.36 -49.22
CA LEU A 722 47.66 -33.20 -48.65
C LEU A 722 46.87 -31.92 -48.96
N VAL A 723 46.90 -30.95 -48.04
CA VAL A 723 46.33 -29.62 -48.27
C VAL A 723 47.38 -28.70 -48.90
N LEU A 724 47.07 -28.13 -50.06
CA LEU A 724 47.96 -27.23 -50.79
C LEU A 724 48.04 -25.84 -50.14
N ASP A 725 49.14 -25.55 -49.46
CA ASP A 725 49.49 -24.24 -48.93
C ASP A 725 50.42 -23.44 -49.84
N LEU A 726 51.36 -24.12 -50.53
CA LEU A 726 52.35 -23.49 -51.40
C LEU A 726 52.12 -23.88 -52.88
N PRO A 727 51.82 -22.93 -53.78
CA PRO A 727 51.30 -23.24 -55.11
C PRO A 727 52.31 -23.88 -56.08
N TRP A 728 53.63 -23.80 -55.82
CA TRP A 728 54.63 -24.47 -56.67
C TRP A 728 54.67 -25.99 -56.48
N LEU A 729 54.17 -26.49 -55.33
CA LEU A 729 54.11 -27.92 -55.04
C LEU A 729 53.18 -28.68 -56.01
N LEU A 730 52.23 -27.98 -56.65
CA LEU A 730 51.42 -28.54 -57.74
C LEU A 730 52.24 -29.03 -58.93
N GLY A 731 53.47 -28.55 -59.11
CA GLY A 731 54.35 -29.04 -60.18
C GLY A 731 54.84 -30.47 -59.97
N VAL A 732 54.82 -30.97 -58.73
CA VAL A 732 55.36 -32.28 -58.35
C VAL A 732 54.32 -33.22 -57.73
N LEU A 733 53.19 -32.68 -57.26
CA LEU A 733 52.11 -33.45 -56.65
C LEU A 733 51.04 -33.87 -57.67
N PRO A 734 50.57 -35.14 -57.64
CA PRO A 734 49.43 -35.57 -58.43
C PRO A 734 48.15 -34.84 -57.98
N PRO A 735 47.32 -34.29 -58.90
CA PRO A 735 46.06 -33.63 -58.54
C PRO A 735 45.08 -34.52 -57.75
N ALA A 736 45.21 -35.85 -57.84
CA ALA A 736 44.39 -36.80 -57.10
C ALA A 736 44.75 -36.93 -55.61
N GLN A 737 45.88 -36.34 -55.16
CA GLN A 737 46.34 -36.35 -53.78
C GLN A 737 46.32 -34.96 -53.15
N VAL A 738 45.76 -33.98 -53.86
CA VAL A 738 45.83 -32.58 -53.45
C VAL A 738 44.42 -32.05 -53.21
N LEU A 739 44.21 -31.54 -52.01
CA LEU A 739 43.08 -30.71 -51.64
C LEU A 739 43.52 -29.25 -51.68
N ALA A 740 42.67 -28.36 -52.19
CA ALA A 740 42.95 -26.92 -52.21
C ALA A 740 41.75 -26.10 -51.74
N SER A 741 42.05 -24.92 -51.22
CA SER A 741 41.10 -23.92 -50.76
C SER A 741 41.41 -22.55 -51.38
N SER A 742 40.41 -21.67 -51.48
CA SER A 742 40.62 -20.26 -51.80
C SER A 742 41.13 -19.50 -50.57
N GLY A 743 42.37 -19.79 -50.14
CA GLY A 743 42.99 -19.22 -48.94
C GLY A 743 42.82 -20.08 -47.69
N ALA A 744 43.47 -19.67 -46.59
CA ALA A 744 43.40 -20.31 -45.28
C ALA A 744 43.66 -21.84 -45.28
N ALA A 745 44.72 -22.26 -45.99
CA ALA A 745 45.06 -23.67 -46.16
C ALA A 745 45.43 -24.35 -44.82
N ALA A 746 46.05 -23.60 -43.89
CA ALA A 746 46.44 -24.13 -42.58
C ALA A 746 45.22 -24.41 -41.69
N GLU A 747 44.28 -23.48 -41.67
CA GLU A 747 43.01 -23.57 -40.94
C GLU A 747 42.17 -24.74 -41.45
N LEU A 748 42.10 -24.92 -42.78
CA LEU A 748 41.41 -26.06 -43.37
C LEU A 748 42.11 -27.39 -43.07
N ALA A 749 43.44 -27.41 -43.08
CA ALA A 749 44.23 -28.59 -42.74
C ALA A 749 44.01 -29.00 -41.28
N GLU A 750 43.94 -28.04 -40.36
CA GLU A 750 43.63 -28.28 -38.95
C GLU A 750 42.20 -28.84 -38.77
N LEU A 751 41.19 -28.22 -39.39
CA LEU A 751 39.80 -28.67 -39.31
C LEU A 751 39.61 -30.10 -39.82
N LEU A 752 40.26 -30.45 -40.93
CA LEU A 752 40.17 -31.78 -41.55
C LEU A 752 41.18 -32.79 -40.98
N ALA A 753 42.05 -32.35 -40.06
CA ALA A 753 43.19 -33.12 -39.54
C ALA A 753 44.10 -33.71 -40.64
N LEU A 754 44.38 -32.92 -41.68
CA LEU A 754 45.25 -33.29 -42.81
C LEU A 754 46.61 -32.56 -42.73
N PRO A 755 47.70 -33.16 -43.22
CA PRO A 755 48.99 -32.48 -43.30
C PRO A 755 49.04 -31.44 -44.43
N LEU A 756 49.87 -30.42 -44.26
CA LEU A 756 50.17 -29.46 -45.33
C LEU A 756 51.12 -30.06 -46.35
N ALA A 757 50.92 -29.70 -47.62
CA ALA A 757 51.79 -30.14 -48.71
C ALA A 757 53.26 -29.74 -48.48
N SER A 758 53.52 -28.57 -47.90
CA SER A 758 54.88 -28.11 -47.58
C SER A 758 55.57 -28.86 -46.44
N GLU A 759 54.82 -29.56 -45.59
CA GLU A 759 55.36 -30.33 -44.47
C GLU A 759 55.81 -31.73 -44.92
N GLU A 760 55.09 -32.32 -45.87
CA GLU A 760 55.37 -33.66 -46.38
C GLU A 760 56.29 -33.66 -47.60
N VAL A 761 56.20 -32.64 -48.46
CA VAL A 761 56.92 -32.61 -49.74
C VAL A 761 58.18 -31.77 -49.66
N SER A 762 59.33 -32.43 -49.82
CA SER A 762 60.63 -31.77 -49.98
C SER A 762 61.16 -31.96 -51.40
N GLY A 763 61.47 -30.85 -52.08
CA GLY A 763 61.99 -30.87 -53.45
C GLY A 763 63.16 -29.91 -53.63
N GLY A 764 64.17 -30.35 -54.39
CA GLY A 764 65.35 -29.54 -54.73
C GLY A 764 65.53 -29.43 -56.24
N VAL A 765 66.02 -28.29 -56.71
CA VAL A 765 66.26 -28.05 -58.14
C VAL A 765 67.46 -28.88 -58.62
N VAL A 766 67.32 -29.52 -59.78
CA VAL A 766 68.38 -30.31 -60.43
C VAL A 766 68.98 -29.51 -61.58
N GLY A 767 70.28 -29.22 -61.48
CA GLY A 767 71.03 -28.46 -62.50
C GLY A 767 71.42 -27.05 -62.05
N GLU A 768 72.33 -26.44 -62.81
CA GLU A 768 72.73 -25.04 -62.61
C GLU A 768 71.91 -24.16 -63.55
N GLY A 769 71.27 -23.11 -63.01
CA GLY A 769 70.58 -22.08 -63.79
C GLY A 769 71.31 -20.74 -63.72
N ASP A 770 70.89 -19.80 -64.57
CA ASP A 770 71.49 -18.47 -64.65
C ASP A 770 70.80 -17.52 -63.68
N GLU A 771 71.57 -16.89 -62.78
CA GLU A 771 71.06 -15.84 -61.92
C GLU A 771 70.85 -14.55 -62.73
N VAL A 772 69.61 -14.08 -62.83
CA VAL A 772 69.21 -12.90 -63.61
C VAL A 772 68.51 -11.88 -62.71
N ILE A 773 68.87 -10.61 -62.82
CA ILE A 773 68.21 -9.53 -62.08
C ILE A 773 66.88 -9.19 -62.78
N TRP A 774 65.79 -9.04 -62.02
CA TRP A 774 64.46 -8.77 -62.57
C TRP A 774 64.42 -7.59 -63.55
N SER A 775 65.21 -6.53 -63.29
CA SER A 775 65.29 -5.34 -64.15
C SER A 775 65.92 -5.58 -65.54
N GLU A 776 66.67 -6.67 -65.71
CA GLU A 776 67.31 -7.05 -66.97
C GLU A 776 66.36 -7.82 -67.89
N LEU A 777 65.25 -8.36 -67.34
CA LEU A 777 64.19 -9.01 -68.09
C LEU A 777 63.24 -7.97 -68.71
N GLY A 778 63.54 -7.55 -69.94
CA GLY A 778 62.82 -6.48 -70.63
C GLY A 778 61.31 -6.69 -70.74
N ALA A 779 60.85 -7.92 -71.01
CA ALA A 779 59.43 -8.25 -71.10
C ALA A 779 58.71 -8.16 -69.74
N VAL A 780 59.37 -8.64 -68.66
CA VAL A 780 58.86 -8.53 -67.28
C VAL A 780 58.74 -7.07 -66.85
N ARG A 781 59.77 -6.25 -67.12
CA ARG A 781 59.72 -4.80 -66.85
C ARG A 781 58.53 -4.14 -67.52
N LEU A 782 58.31 -4.41 -68.81
CA LEU A 782 57.19 -3.81 -69.54
C LEU A 782 55.83 -4.30 -69.02
N ALA A 783 55.70 -5.58 -68.65
CA ALA A 783 54.49 -6.12 -68.02
C ALA A 783 54.19 -5.44 -66.68
N CYS A 784 55.19 -5.25 -65.82
CA CYS A 784 55.10 -4.50 -64.57
C CYS A 784 54.68 -3.04 -64.80
N ASP A 785 55.34 -2.34 -65.74
CA ASP A 785 55.02 -0.94 -66.09
C ASP A 785 53.56 -0.80 -66.56
N LEU A 786 53.07 -1.74 -67.38
CA LEU A 786 51.70 -1.76 -67.90
C LEU A 786 50.65 -2.03 -66.80
N LEU A 787 50.95 -2.91 -65.85
CA LEU A 787 50.07 -3.21 -64.71
C LEU A 787 50.22 -2.24 -63.53
N GLY A 788 51.18 -1.32 -63.59
CA GLY A 788 51.50 -0.41 -62.49
C GLY A 788 52.07 -1.13 -61.25
N VAL A 789 52.69 -2.29 -61.44
CA VAL A 789 53.31 -3.09 -60.37
C VAL A 789 54.78 -2.74 -60.26
N GLY A 790 55.27 -2.50 -59.05
CA GLY A 790 56.70 -2.27 -58.81
C GLY A 790 57.50 -3.53 -59.16
N LEU A 791 58.60 -3.37 -59.89
CA LEU A 791 59.54 -4.48 -60.14
C LEU A 791 60.15 -4.96 -58.81
N PRO A 792 60.25 -6.27 -58.57
CA PRO A 792 60.95 -6.80 -57.40
C PRO A 792 62.43 -6.37 -57.38
N ASP A 793 62.92 -6.07 -56.18
CA ASP A 793 64.35 -5.96 -55.93
C ASP A 793 64.98 -7.36 -55.87
N GLY A 794 66.14 -7.55 -56.51
CA GLY A 794 66.90 -8.81 -56.47
C GLY A 794 66.90 -9.59 -57.79
N SER A 795 67.26 -10.88 -57.68
CA SER A 795 67.44 -11.81 -58.80
C SER A 795 66.51 -13.02 -58.68
N LEU A 796 66.30 -13.69 -59.81
CA LEU A 796 65.77 -15.05 -59.87
C LEU A 796 66.76 -15.95 -60.60
N VAL A 797 66.62 -17.27 -60.44
CA VAL A 797 67.40 -18.24 -61.21
C VAL A 797 66.56 -18.74 -62.39
N VAL A 798 67.02 -18.47 -63.61
CA VAL A 798 66.34 -18.86 -64.85
C VAL A 798 66.98 -20.13 -65.42
N HIS A 799 66.14 -21.07 -65.85
CA HIS A 799 66.56 -22.36 -66.41
C HIS A 799 65.97 -22.52 -67.81
N ASP A 800 66.73 -23.07 -68.77
CA ASP A 800 66.19 -23.46 -70.08
C ASP A 800 65.10 -24.53 -69.92
N GLU A 801 65.32 -25.49 -69.02
CA GLU A 801 64.34 -26.47 -68.55
C GLU A 801 64.50 -26.61 -67.03
N LEU A 802 63.46 -26.28 -66.26
CA LEU A 802 63.51 -26.35 -64.80
C LEU A 802 63.04 -27.73 -64.33
N VAL A 803 63.96 -28.51 -63.76
CA VAL A 803 63.69 -29.85 -63.21
C VAL A 803 63.85 -29.85 -61.70
N VAL A 804 62.88 -30.42 -60.99
CA VAL A 804 62.88 -30.57 -59.52
C VAL A 804 62.89 -32.04 -59.16
N ALA A 805 63.82 -32.46 -58.31
CA ALA A 805 63.82 -33.78 -57.70
C ALA A 805 62.99 -33.74 -56.41
N ALA A 806 61.85 -34.42 -56.40
CA ALA A 806 60.90 -34.51 -55.29
C ALA A 806 60.19 -35.88 -55.33
N GLU A 807 59.76 -36.40 -54.18
CA GLU A 807 59.00 -37.67 -54.09
C GLU A 807 59.68 -38.86 -54.80
N GLY A 808 61.03 -38.90 -54.78
CA GLY A 808 61.81 -39.97 -55.40
C GLY A 808 61.85 -39.96 -56.94
N GLY A 809 61.40 -38.90 -57.60
CA GLY A 809 61.43 -38.71 -59.05
C GLY A 809 61.90 -37.31 -59.48
N GLU A 810 62.17 -37.15 -60.78
CA GLU A 810 62.47 -35.85 -61.41
C GLU A 810 61.23 -35.34 -62.15
N HIS A 811 60.86 -34.08 -61.91
CA HIS A 811 59.67 -33.44 -62.45
C HIS A 811 60.04 -32.17 -63.20
N SER A 812 59.55 -32.01 -64.43
CA SER A 812 59.70 -30.77 -65.19
C SER A 812 58.61 -29.78 -64.76
N VAL A 813 59.00 -28.63 -64.23
CA VAL A 813 58.09 -27.62 -63.67
C VAL A 813 58.33 -26.25 -64.32
N SER A 814 57.31 -25.39 -64.32
CA SER A 814 57.45 -24.03 -64.87
C SER A 814 58.15 -23.06 -63.90
N TRP A 815 58.03 -23.30 -62.59
CA TRP A 815 58.60 -22.47 -61.54
C TRP A 815 58.73 -23.27 -60.24
N TRP A 816 59.64 -22.86 -59.36
CA TRP A 816 59.86 -23.49 -58.05
C TRP A 816 60.45 -22.48 -57.06
N VAL A 817 60.24 -22.69 -55.76
CA VAL A 817 60.92 -21.92 -54.71
C VAL A 817 61.79 -22.87 -53.89
N ASP A 818 63.10 -22.73 -54.03
CA ASP A 818 64.09 -23.55 -53.30
C ASP A 818 64.50 -22.89 -51.98
N GLY A 819 64.72 -23.72 -50.95
CA GLY A 819 65.10 -23.27 -49.60
C GLY A 819 64.19 -22.18 -49.00
N GLY A 820 62.92 -22.12 -49.45
CA GLY A 820 61.91 -21.15 -49.01
C GLY A 820 62.15 -19.69 -49.42
N SER A 821 63.15 -19.40 -50.26
CA SER A 821 63.51 -18.00 -50.57
C SER A 821 64.08 -17.77 -51.97
N VAL A 822 64.69 -18.79 -52.59
CA VAL A 822 65.27 -18.64 -53.93
C VAL A 822 64.23 -19.02 -54.95
N VAL A 823 63.85 -18.09 -55.82
CA VAL A 823 62.83 -18.32 -56.85
C VAL A 823 63.49 -18.77 -58.14
N HIS A 824 63.05 -19.92 -58.64
CA HIS A 824 63.48 -20.52 -59.89
C HIS A 824 62.34 -20.48 -60.91
N ALA A 825 62.65 -20.20 -62.17
CA ALA A 825 61.69 -20.23 -63.26
C ALA A 825 62.29 -20.87 -64.50
N ALA A 826 61.49 -21.62 -65.25
CA ALA A 826 61.81 -21.94 -66.63
C ALA A 826 61.75 -20.65 -67.48
N ASP A 827 62.62 -20.52 -68.49
CA ASP A 827 62.64 -19.40 -69.44
C ASP A 827 61.42 -19.43 -70.39
N THR A 828 60.25 -19.23 -69.79
CA THR A 828 58.95 -19.24 -70.43
C THR A 828 58.09 -18.13 -69.83
N PRO A 829 57.16 -17.54 -70.58
CA PRO A 829 56.26 -16.53 -70.03
C PRO A 829 55.48 -17.02 -68.82
N GLU A 830 55.08 -18.29 -68.78
CA GLU A 830 54.36 -18.91 -67.67
C GLU A 830 55.23 -19.04 -66.40
N GLY A 831 56.47 -19.53 -66.54
CA GLY A 831 57.40 -19.68 -65.43
C GLY A 831 57.78 -18.34 -64.80
N LEU A 832 58.19 -17.38 -65.64
CA LEU A 832 58.54 -16.03 -65.20
C LEU A 832 57.35 -15.30 -64.58
N ALA A 833 56.14 -15.48 -65.12
CA ALA A 833 54.93 -14.87 -64.57
C ALA A 833 54.55 -15.41 -63.19
N ARG A 834 54.61 -16.73 -62.98
CA ARG A 834 54.28 -17.35 -61.69
C ARG A 834 55.31 -16.98 -60.62
N ALA A 835 56.60 -17.00 -60.97
CA ALA A 835 57.67 -16.49 -60.13
C ALA A 835 57.46 -15.02 -59.76
N LEU A 836 57.18 -14.15 -60.74
CA LEU A 836 56.92 -12.73 -60.52
C LEU A 836 55.69 -12.48 -59.64
N ALA A 837 54.60 -13.18 -59.93
CA ALA A 837 53.34 -13.09 -59.17
C ALA A 837 53.54 -13.49 -57.71
N TRP A 838 54.32 -14.55 -57.46
CA TRP A 838 54.69 -14.97 -56.11
C TRP A 838 55.54 -13.91 -55.41
N THR A 839 56.64 -13.46 -56.03
CA THR A 839 57.57 -12.48 -55.43
C THR A 839 56.92 -11.13 -55.16
N THR A 840 55.95 -10.71 -55.98
CA THR A 840 55.23 -9.44 -55.81
C THR A 840 53.99 -9.54 -54.91
N GLY A 841 53.65 -10.74 -54.43
CA GLY A 841 52.42 -10.96 -53.66
C GLY A 841 51.14 -10.76 -54.46
N ARG A 842 51.19 -10.90 -55.80
CA ARG A 842 50.05 -10.73 -56.72
C ARG A 842 49.72 -12.02 -57.46
N TRP A 843 49.50 -13.11 -56.71
CA TRP A 843 49.25 -14.43 -57.29
C TRP A 843 48.04 -14.47 -58.24
N GLU A 844 47.01 -13.66 -58.00
CA GLU A 844 45.83 -13.52 -58.87
C GLU A 844 46.19 -13.03 -60.28
N ASP A 845 47.23 -12.19 -60.39
CA ASP A 845 47.68 -11.62 -61.66
C ASP A 845 48.56 -12.57 -62.49
N ARG A 846 48.89 -13.78 -62.01
CA ARG A 846 49.83 -14.71 -62.67
C ARG A 846 49.53 -14.99 -64.13
N HIS A 847 48.24 -15.07 -64.49
CA HIS A 847 47.83 -15.31 -65.88
C HIS A 847 47.93 -14.05 -66.73
N THR A 848 47.61 -12.88 -66.15
CA THR A 848 47.79 -11.57 -66.77
C THR A 848 49.27 -11.25 -67.01
N PHE A 849 50.12 -11.54 -66.02
CA PHE A 849 51.57 -11.47 -66.17
C PHE A 849 52.06 -12.39 -67.28
N ALA A 850 51.59 -13.64 -67.35
CA ALA A 850 52.01 -14.56 -68.41
C ALA A 850 51.65 -14.04 -69.81
N ALA A 851 50.45 -13.48 -69.97
CA ALA A 851 50.02 -12.88 -71.23
C ALA A 851 50.88 -11.66 -71.62
N LEU A 852 51.15 -10.77 -70.67
CA LEU A 852 51.94 -9.55 -70.92
C LEU A 852 53.43 -9.83 -71.08
N ILE A 853 53.98 -10.84 -70.43
CA ILE A 853 55.38 -11.26 -70.64
C ILE A 853 55.53 -11.88 -72.03
N ALA A 854 54.51 -12.60 -72.51
CA ALA A 854 54.49 -13.13 -73.87
C ALA A 854 54.36 -12.02 -74.93
N ASP A 855 53.53 -10.99 -74.68
CA ASP A 855 53.35 -9.84 -75.57
C ASP A 855 53.04 -8.54 -74.78
N PRO A 856 54.06 -7.71 -74.47
CA PRO A 856 53.92 -6.56 -73.58
C PRO A 856 53.35 -5.34 -74.30
N THR A 857 52.07 -5.40 -74.67
CA THR A 857 51.36 -4.29 -75.33
C THR A 857 50.14 -3.83 -74.54
N PRO A 858 49.75 -2.54 -74.63
CA PRO A 858 48.49 -2.06 -74.07
C PRO A 858 47.25 -2.77 -74.62
N ALA A 859 47.34 -3.35 -75.83
CA ALA A 859 46.26 -4.13 -76.41
C ALA A 859 46.00 -5.40 -75.60
N VAL A 860 47.04 -6.16 -75.25
CA VAL A 860 46.93 -7.37 -74.42
C VAL A 860 46.40 -7.07 -73.02
N LEU A 861 46.77 -5.92 -72.44
CA LEU A 861 46.26 -5.50 -71.13
C LEU A 861 44.76 -5.18 -71.15
N LEU A 862 44.28 -4.52 -72.20
CA LEU A 862 42.90 -4.01 -72.27
C LEU A 862 41.89 -5.00 -72.89
N GLY A 863 42.38 -6.11 -73.47
CA GLY A 863 41.56 -7.14 -74.14
C GLY A 863 41.56 -6.98 -75.65
#